data_AF-A0A178LYB2-F1
#
_entry.id   AF-A0A178LYB2-F1
#
_cell.length_a   1.000
_cell.length_b   1.000
_cell.length_c   1.000
_cell.angle_alpha   90.00
_cell.angle_beta   90.00
_cell.angle_gamma   90.00
#
_symmetry.space_group_name_H-M   'P 1'
#
loop_
_entity.id
_entity.type
_entity.pdbx_description
1 polymer ?
#
loop_
_entity_poly.entity_id
_entity_poly.type
_entity_poly.pdbx_seq_one_letter_code
_entity_poly.pdbx_strand_id
1 'polypeptide(L)'
;MSALVDHLRSHGDRLAVLTRYDQLTYDTLADGVEAFAAELGHRRQLVLIETRNDVATLVRYLGALAGRHVVLPVPPGHEHASIVATYRPDVAIDSAGVHVLSDATHMLHDDLALLLSTSGSTGSPKLVRLSHTNLSANAASIVEYLAICENDRAATTLPMSYCYGLSVIHSHLLAGAALILTEHSVTDPEFWDLFCRHRGTSFAGVPYTFELLDRVGFPAMRLPHLRYVTQAGGKMEPERVRQFATVAEQQGWDLYVMYGATEATSRMAYLPAHLARSRSSAIGVPIPGGNFSIEPLKDWPDDGTGELVYRGVNVMMGYAHCPADLALGATLDALHTGDIARRADDGLYEVIGRRSRFVKMYGLRIDLQQLESTLRDEGMQTLCTDRGERLAVVAAGEHDPMDVRRAAAASAGIPAGAVDAVVVAELPQLPSGKPDYPTARILAADAVAPEAADGDLRALFADVLQLSPSDIDDDASFVELGGNSLTYVTMSVRLERALGRLPTEWQRKTLRELAAAPAPKPRWWQLWGSTLETSVALRAVAIVLIVGSHADLFNMWGGAHILLGVAGYNFGRFCLTPLPRAVRVQHLRDTIAWIALPSIVWVAAALVITDDYHLSNLLLANKFLGPHDSMTAGRLWFIDVLVWTLVALALLFWLPAMDRAERRYPFGLAMAFLAVGLALRYDVLGLELGRDAWFTMLAFWFFAVGWAAAKAGTAVQRAVVTFVLAIGLHGYFGNTLRELLVLTGLALLIWLPAVRCPSGAALVAGVVAEASLYVYLTHYQVYPLFGEHRLAGVLASLVVGVALTAVVAQARQWWRERRLSPADPVLARVLR
;
A
#
# COMPACT_ATOMS: atom_id res chain seq x y z
N MET A 1 -6.76 46.41 -29.41
CA MET A 1 -7.61 45.57 -28.55
C MET A 1 -7.25 44.11 -28.82
N SER A 2 -7.42 43.23 -27.84
CA SER A 2 -7.09 41.81 -28.01
C SER A 2 -8.14 41.13 -28.87
N ALA A 3 -7.74 40.20 -29.75
CA ALA A 3 -8.66 39.43 -30.60
C ALA A 3 -9.77 38.72 -29.79
N LEU A 4 -9.50 38.36 -28.53
CA LEU A 4 -10.49 37.80 -27.62
C LEU A 4 -11.58 38.80 -27.22
N VAL A 5 -11.20 40.05 -26.90
CA VAL A 5 -12.17 41.11 -26.53
C VAL A 5 -13.04 41.45 -27.73
N ASP A 6 -12.45 41.59 -28.91
CA ASP A 6 -13.18 41.88 -30.15
C ASP A 6 -14.16 40.74 -30.48
N HIS A 7 -13.74 39.48 -30.26
CA HIS A 7 -14.61 38.31 -30.42
C HIS A 7 -15.79 38.35 -29.44
N LEU A 8 -15.56 38.61 -28.15
CA LEU A 8 -16.64 38.72 -27.17
C LEU A 8 -17.61 39.84 -27.54
N ARG A 9 -17.12 41.04 -27.89
CA ARG A 9 -17.95 42.18 -28.32
C ARG A 9 -18.75 41.88 -29.59
N SER A 10 -18.27 41.00 -30.46
CA SER A 10 -19.00 40.62 -31.69
C SER A 10 -20.35 39.96 -31.42
N HIS A 11 -20.58 39.44 -30.21
CA HIS A 11 -21.85 38.87 -29.77
C HIS A 11 -22.80 39.89 -29.11
N GLY A 12 -22.32 41.12 -28.84
CA GLY A 12 -23.10 42.27 -28.38
C GLY A 12 -23.87 42.05 -27.06
N ASP A 13 -25.14 42.41 -27.07
CA ASP A 13 -26.04 42.31 -25.91
C ASP A 13 -26.54 40.88 -25.59
N ARG A 14 -26.03 39.86 -26.28
CA ARG A 14 -26.39 38.46 -25.97
C ARG A 14 -25.91 38.10 -24.56
N LEU A 15 -26.63 37.20 -23.90
CA LEU A 15 -26.27 36.74 -22.56
C LEU A 15 -25.03 35.85 -22.62
N ALA A 16 -23.99 36.20 -21.88
CA ALA A 16 -22.74 35.44 -21.78
C ALA A 16 -22.68 34.62 -20.48
N VAL A 17 -23.11 35.21 -19.36
CA VAL A 17 -23.01 34.59 -18.04
C VAL A 17 -24.30 34.77 -17.27
N LEU A 18 -24.78 33.69 -16.67
CA LEU A 18 -26.00 33.62 -15.87
C LEU A 18 -25.62 33.05 -14.50
N THR A 19 -25.81 33.80 -13.43
CA THR A 19 -25.62 33.32 -12.05
C THR A 19 -26.97 33.29 -11.32
N ARG A 20 -26.95 33.01 -10.02
CA ARG A 20 -28.14 33.12 -9.17
C ARG A 20 -28.65 34.55 -9.06
N TYR A 21 -27.76 35.54 -9.07
CA TYR A 21 -28.08 36.94 -8.77
C TYR A 21 -27.90 37.87 -9.96
N ASP A 22 -27.04 37.51 -10.90
CA ASP A 22 -26.57 38.38 -11.98
C ASP A 22 -26.73 37.74 -13.35
N GLN A 23 -26.89 38.59 -14.36
CA GLN A 23 -26.83 38.20 -15.77
C GLN A 23 -25.94 39.21 -16.48
N LEU A 24 -24.91 38.72 -17.16
CA LEU A 24 -23.98 39.56 -17.91
C LEU A 24 -24.18 39.32 -19.40
N THR A 25 -24.24 40.43 -20.15
CA THR A 25 -24.12 40.39 -21.61
C THR A 25 -22.67 40.15 -22.03
N TYR A 26 -22.46 39.76 -23.29
CA TYR A 26 -21.14 39.65 -23.89
C TYR A 26 -20.38 40.98 -23.88
N ASP A 27 -21.06 42.11 -24.11
CA ASP A 27 -20.46 43.45 -23.99
C ASP A 27 -20.01 43.75 -22.55
N THR A 28 -20.85 43.47 -21.55
CA THR A 28 -20.49 43.68 -20.13
C THR A 28 -19.32 42.78 -19.72
N LEU A 29 -19.31 41.52 -20.19
CA LEU A 29 -18.19 40.61 -19.97
C LEU A 29 -16.91 41.14 -20.64
N ALA A 30 -17.00 41.61 -21.88
CA ALA A 30 -15.87 42.15 -22.62
C ALA A 30 -15.28 43.40 -21.96
N ASP A 31 -16.13 44.30 -21.44
CA ASP A 31 -15.70 45.48 -20.68
C ASP A 31 -14.91 45.09 -19.43
N GLY A 32 -15.40 44.11 -18.66
CA GLY A 32 -14.69 43.59 -17.49
C GLY A 32 -13.35 42.94 -17.86
N VAL A 33 -13.33 42.15 -18.94
CA VAL A 33 -12.12 41.48 -19.45
C VAL A 33 -11.08 42.49 -19.92
N GLU A 34 -11.48 43.53 -20.65
CA GLU A 34 -10.60 44.59 -21.13
C GLU A 34 -10.06 45.45 -19.99
N ALA A 35 -10.91 45.82 -19.02
CA ALA A 35 -10.49 46.56 -17.84
C ALA A 35 -9.44 45.79 -17.03
N PHE A 36 -9.67 44.49 -16.80
CA PHE A 36 -8.71 43.67 -16.05
C PHE A 36 -7.41 43.41 -16.83
N ALA A 37 -7.49 43.22 -18.15
CA ALA A 37 -6.29 43.11 -18.99
C ALA A 37 -5.42 44.39 -18.91
N ALA A 38 -6.05 45.56 -18.85
CA ALA A 38 -5.35 46.83 -18.66
C ALA A 38 -4.73 46.95 -17.25
N GLU A 39 -5.40 46.43 -16.21
CA GLU A 39 -4.90 46.40 -14.83
C GLU A 39 -3.62 45.56 -14.69
N LEU A 40 -3.56 44.37 -15.31
CA LEU A 40 -2.35 43.53 -15.31
C LEU A 40 -1.18 44.15 -16.12
N GLY A 41 -1.49 45.03 -17.06
CA GLY A 41 -0.52 45.77 -17.86
C GLY A 41 -0.04 45.01 -19.11
N HIS A 42 0.82 45.66 -19.90
CA HIS A 42 1.22 45.15 -21.22
C HIS A 42 2.43 44.20 -21.20
N ARG A 43 3.13 44.11 -20.07
CA ARG A 43 4.28 43.20 -19.95
C ARG A 43 3.77 41.78 -19.84
N ARG A 44 4.24 40.90 -20.73
CA ARG A 44 3.94 39.47 -20.66
C ARG A 44 4.44 38.89 -19.34
N GLN A 45 3.56 38.19 -18.63
CA GLN A 45 3.82 37.68 -17.28
C GLN A 45 3.34 36.24 -17.16
N LEU A 46 3.91 35.51 -16.20
CA LEU A 46 3.35 34.26 -15.67
C LEU A 46 2.40 34.58 -14.51
N VAL A 47 1.12 34.29 -14.71
CA VAL A 47 0.04 34.64 -13.79
C VAL A 47 -0.55 33.38 -13.18
N LEU A 48 -0.34 33.16 -11.88
CA LEU A 48 -1.03 32.13 -11.12
C LEU A 48 -2.39 32.67 -10.68
N ILE A 49 -3.47 31.90 -10.88
CA ILE A 49 -4.82 32.32 -10.51
C ILE A 49 -5.55 31.21 -9.76
N GLU A 50 -6.01 31.49 -8.54
CA GLU A 50 -6.97 30.63 -7.84
C GLU A 50 -8.33 30.75 -8.50
N THR A 51 -8.88 29.61 -8.94
CA THR A 51 -10.06 29.60 -9.80
C THR A 51 -11.31 29.04 -9.13
N ARG A 52 -12.39 29.81 -9.16
CA ARG A 52 -13.74 29.44 -8.72
C ARG A 52 -14.72 29.60 -9.88
N ASN A 53 -15.86 28.91 -9.85
CA ASN A 53 -16.89 29.09 -10.87
C ASN A 53 -17.74 30.34 -10.55
N ASP A 54 -17.10 31.51 -10.63
CA ASP A 54 -17.70 32.81 -10.40
C ASP A 54 -17.26 33.84 -11.46
N VAL A 55 -18.03 34.93 -11.56
CA VAL A 55 -17.85 35.97 -12.57
C VAL A 55 -16.49 36.65 -12.42
N ALA A 56 -16.05 36.90 -11.19
CA ALA A 56 -14.81 37.62 -10.94
C ALA A 56 -13.59 36.81 -11.42
N THR A 57 -13.52 35.52 -11.10
CA THR A 57 -12.50 34.62 -11.62
C THR A 57 -12.57 34.52 -13.15
N LEU A 58 -13.77 34.38 -13.74
CA LEU A 58 -13.91 34.26 -15.19
C LEU A 58 -13.36 35.49 -15.91
N VAL A 59 -13.73 36.69 -15.45
CA VAL A 59 -13.22 37.97 -15.97
C VAL A 59 -11.71 38.04 -15.84
N ARG A 60 -11.15 37.68 -14.68
CA ARG A 60 -9.70 37.71 -14.43
C ARG A 60 -8.93 36.74 -15.33
N TYR A 61 -9.45 35.53 -15.49
CA TYR A 61 -8.90 34.51 -16.37
C TYR A 61 -8.87 34.95 -17.83
N LEU A 62 -10.02 35.42 -18.34
CA LEU A 62 -10.13 35.90 -19.72
C LEU A 62 -9.32 37.18 -19.95
N GLY A 63 -9.25 38.08 -18.96
CA GLY A 63 -8.44 39.30 -19.03
C GLY A 63 -6.94 39.00 -19.11
N ALA A 64 -6.46 38.03 -18.33
CA ALA A 64 -5.08 37.57 -18.43
C ALA A 64 -4.75 36.97 -19.81
N LEU A 65 -5.67 36.18 -20.39
CA LEU A 65 -5.51 35.67 -21.77
C LEU A 65 -5.59 36.79 -22.81
N ALA A 66 -6.49 37.76 -22.64
CA ALA A 66 -6.62 38.90 -23.54
C ALA A 66 -5.34 39.75 -23.55
N GLY A 67 -4.69 39.93 -22.39
CA GLY A 67 -3.38 40.58 -22.25
C GLY A 67 -2.18 39.75 -22.76
N ARG A 68 -2.42 38.54 -23.29
CA ARG A 68 -1.40 37.57 -23.74
C ARG A 68 -0.45 37.09 -22.62
N HIS A 69 -0.89 37.11 -21.37
CA HIS A 69 -0.12 36.52 -20.26
C HIS A 69 -0.22 34.98 -20.30
N VAL A 70 0.73 34.28 -19.67
CA VAL A 70 0.58 32.82 -19.43
C VAL A 70 -0.21 32.64 -18.16
N VAL A 71 -1.34 31.93 -18.25
CA VAL A 71 -2.19 31.67 -17.09
C VAL A 71 -1.86 30.29 -16.52
N LEU A 72 -1.76 30.21 -15.20
CA LEU A 72 -1.60 28.98 -14.42
C LEU A 72 -2.77 28.89 -13.44
N PRO A 73 -3.93 28.36 -13.86
CA PRO A 73 -5.08 28.24 -13.01
C PRO A 73 -4.90 27.09 -12.01
N VAL A 74 -5.21 27.37 -10.75
CA VAL A 74 -5.09 26.44 -9.62
C VAL A 74 -6.38 26.43 -8.81
N PRO A 75 -6.69 25.35 -8.07
CA PRO A 75 -7.83 25.33 -7.17
C PRO A 75 -7.62 26.27 -5.97
N PRO A 76 -8.70 26.86 -5.41
CA PRO A 76 -8.60 27.80 -4.30
C PRO A 76 -8.23 27.10 -3.00
N GLY A 77 -7.53 27.81 -2.10
CA GLY A 77 -7.29 27.35 -0.73
C GLY A 77 -6.34 26.14 -0.59
N HIS A 78 -5.57 25.82 -1.63
CA HIS A 78 -4.57 24.75 -1.61
C HIS A 78 -3.15 25.33 -1.47
N GLU A 79 -2.25 24.63 -0.79
CA GLU A 79 -0.85 25.05 -0.65
C GLU A 79 -0.08 24.79 -1.96
N HIS A 80 0.05 25.81 -2.80
CA HIS A 80 0.74 25.73 -4.10
C HIS A 80 2.25 25.96 -4.01
N ALA A 81 2.84 25.77 -2.83
CA ALA A 81 4.23 26.12 -2.53
C ALA A 81 5.25 25.51 -3.50
N SER A 82 5.04 24.26 -3.92
CA SER A 82 5.92 23.57 -4.90
C SER A 82 5.92 24.24 -6.27
N ILE A 83 4.74 24.62 -6.78
CA ILE A 83 4.57 25.28 -8.07
C ILE A 83 5.12 26.70 -8.00
N VAL A 84 4.79 27.44 -6.93
CA VAL A 84 5.29 28.80 -6.70
C VAL A 84 6.80 28.81 -6.54
N ALA A 85 7.39 27.87 -5.79
CA ALA A 85 8.84 27.77 -5.64
C ALA A 85 9.54 27.42 -6.95
N THR A 86 8.94 26.54 -7.77
CA THR A 86 9.55 26.10 -9.03
C THR A 86 9.47 27.16 -10.12
N TYR A 87 8.27 27.70 -10.35
CA TYR A 87 8.01 28.60 -11.47
C TYR A 87 8.06 30.09 -11.13
N ARG A 88 8.04 30.43 -9.84
CA ARG A 88 8.17 31.81 -9.33
C ARG A 88 7.29 32.81 -10.10
N PRO A 89 5.97 32.58 -10.20
CA PRO A 89 5.06 33.41 -11.00
C PRO A 89 5.25 34.90 -10.71
N ASP A 90 5.11 35.74 -11.74
CA ASP A 90 5.21 37.20 -11.60
C ASP A 90 4.09 37.74 -10.70
N VAL A 91 2.88 37.20 -10.90
CA VAL A 91 1.65 37.63 -10.25
C VAL A 91 0.88 36.41 -9.76
N ALA A 92 0.33 36.50 -8.55
CA ALA A 92 -0.69 35.58 -8.04
C ALA A 92 -2.02 36.32 -7.84
N ILE A 93 -3.12 35.69 -8.22
CA ILE A 93 -4.46 36.23 -8.11
C ILE A 93 -5.29 35.29 -7.26
N ASP A 94 -5.88 35.80 -6.19
CA ASP A 94 -6.76 35.06 -5.30
C ASP A 94 -8.04 35.84 -4.98
N SER A 95 -8.81 35.38 -3.99
CA SER A 95 -10.02 36.06 -3.53
C SER A 95 -9.76 37.46 -2.94
N ALA A 96 -8.56 37.73 -2.42
CA ALA A 96 -8.17 39.03 -1.86
C ALA A 96 -7.72 40.04 -2.92
N GLY A 97 -7.28 39.57 -4.10
CA GLY A 97 -6.96 40.44 -5.24
C GLY A 97 -5.73 39.99 -6.01
N VAL A 98 -5.03 40.96 -6.60
CA VAL A 98 -3.81 40.77 -7.40
C VAL A 98 -2.59 41.02 -6.51
N HIS A 99 -1.67 40.06 -6.46
CA HIS A 99 -0.45 40.09 -5.66
C HIS A 99 0.77 39.98 -6.58
N VAL A 100 1.63 40.99 -6.57
CA VAL A 100 2.92 40.94 -7.28
C VAL A 100 3.91 40.14 -6.44
N LEU A 101 4.38 39.01 -6.98
CA LEU A 101 5.26 38.09 -6.26
C LEU A 101 6.73 38.24 -6.66
N SER A 102 7.00 38.67 -7.89
CA SER A 102 8.36 38.75 -8.44
C SER A 102 8.46 39.78 -9.56
N ASP A 103 9.58 40.51 -9.56
CA ASP A 103 9.99 41.39 -10.67
C ASP A 103 10.86 40.67 -11.72
N ALA A 104 11.14 39.37 -11.52
CA ALA A 104 11.97 38.59 -12.43
C ALA A 104 11.28 38.40 -13.78
N THR A 105 11.96 38.75 -14.87
CA THR A 105 11.42 38.59 -16.22
C THR A 105 11.55 37.15 -16.70
N HIS A 106 10.44 36.42 -16.76
CA HIS A 106 10.39 35.14 -17.46
C HIS A 106 10.57 35.35 -18.97
N MET A 107 11.37 34.49 -19.59
CA MET A 107 11.29 34.28 -21.02
C MET A 107 10.11 33.35 -21.30
N LEU A 108 9.09 33.86 -21.98
CA LEU A 108 7.86 33.14 -22.27
C LEU A 108 7.68 33.08 -23.79
N HIS A 109 7.37 31.89 -24.32
CA HIS A 109 7.10 31.74 -25.74
C HIS A 109 5.84 32.54 -26.12
N ASP A 110 5.85 33.21 -27.27
CA ASP A 110 4.75 34.12 -27.67
C ASP A 110 3.38 33.44 -27.70
N ASP A 111 3.33 32.21 -28.23
CA ASP A 111 2.09 31.44 -28.36
C ASP A 111 1.65 30.72 -27.06
N LEU A 112 2.48 30.65 -26.00
CA LEU A 112 2.15 29.91 -24.78
C LEU A 112 1.03 30.62 -23.99
N ALA A 113 -0.16 30.06 -23.93
CA ALA A 113 -1.31 30.70 -23.29
C ALA A 113 -1.56 30.19 -21.86
N LEU A 114 -1.42 28.89 -21.66
CA LEU A 114 -1.95 28.21 -20.50
C LEU A 114 -1.01 27.10 -20.02
N LEU A 115 -0.83 27.04 -18.70
CA LEU A 115 -0.11 25.96 -18.02
C LEU A 115 -1.09 25.19 -17.14
N LEU A 116 -1.17 23.88 -17.32
CA LEU A 116 -2.05 23.03 -16.52
C LEU A 116 -1.27 21.87 -15.90
N SER A 117 -1.54 21.56 -14.64
CA SER A 117 -1.11 20.28 -14.07
C SER A 117 -1.87 19.13 -14.74
N THR A 118 -1.20 17.99 -14.90
CA THR A 118 -1.90 16.74 -15.22
C THR A 118 -2.74 16.32 -14.02
N SER A 119 -3.96 15.84 -14.26
CA SER A 119 -4.90 15.42 -13.21
C SER A 119 -4.32 14.25 -12.41
N GLY A 120 -3.88 14.49 -11.18
CA GLY A 120 -3.32 13.47 -10.29
C GLY A 120 -2.06 13.88 -9.51
N SER A 121 -1.50 15.06 -9.76
CA SER A 121 -0.29 15.53 -9.08
C SER A 121 -0.48 16.86 -8.37
N THR A 122 -1.34 16.89 -7.35
CA THR A 122 -1.35 17.99 -6.38
C THR A 122 0.00 18.01 -5.67
N GLY A 123 0.94 18.81 -6.17
CA GLY A 123 2.31 18.94 -5.65
C GLY A 123 3.44 18.69 -6.65
N SER A 124 3.18 18.09 -7.83
CA SER A 124 4.23 17.98 -8.85
C SER A 124 4.40 19.32 -9.57
N PRO A 125 5.64 19.80 -9.75
CA PRO A 125 5.91 20.97 -10.57
C PRO A 125 5.84 20.68 -12.08
N LYS A 126 5.44 19.50 -12.54
CA LYS A 126 5.32 19.22 -13.98
C LYS A 126 4.03 19.84 -14.54
N LEU A 127 4.17 20.73 -15.52
CA LEU A 127 3.04 21.41 -16.17
C LEU A 127 2.98 21.09 -17.66
N VAL A 128 1.76 21.04 -18.21
CA VAL A 128 1.48 20.95 -19.65
C VAL A 128 1.48 22.37 -20.22
N ARG A 129 2.28 22.62 -21.25
CA ARG A 129 2.33 23.90 -21.98
C ARG A 129 1.32 23.90 -23.13
N LEU A 130 0.29 24.74 -23.04
CA LEU A 130 -0.75 24.86 -24.06
C LEU A 130 -0.72 26.24 -24.71
N SER A 131 -0.77 26.25 -26.04
CA SER A 131 -0.71 27.46 -26.83
C SER A 131 -2.08 28.08 -27.10
N HIS A 132 -2.14 29.35 -27.51
CA HIS A 132 -3.42 29.98 -27.92
C HIS A 132 -4.07 29.20 -29.06
N THR A 133 -3.26 28.77 -30.03
CA THR A 133 -3.68 27.93 -31.14
C THR A 133 -4.25 26.59 -30.67
N ASN A 134 -3.66 25.97 -29.64
CA ASN A 134 -4.19 24.75 -29.07
C ASN A 134 -5.61 24.95 -28.49
N LEU A 135 -5.80 26.03 -27.71
CA LEU A 135 -7.08 26.35 -27.08
C LEU A 135 -8.17 26.61 -28.12
N SER A 136 -7.89 27.47 -29.11
CA SER A 136 -8.86 27.83 -30.15
C SER A 136 -9.22 26.64 -31.04
N ALA A 137 -8.24 25.80 -31.42
CA ALA A 137 -8.50 24.64 -32.26
C ALA A 137 -9.38 23.60 -31.55
N ASN A 138 -9.13 23.34 -30.26
CA ASN A 138 -9.97 22.41 -29.51
C ASN A 138 -11.39 22.96 -29.30
N ALA A 139 -11.52 24.25 -28.94
CA ALA A 139 -12.80 24.90 -28.79
C ALA A 139 -13.64 24.86 -30.09
N ALA A 140 -13.04 25.20 -31.23
CA ALA A 140 -13.71 25.15 -32.53
C ALA A 140 -14.19 23.75 -32.89
N SER A 141 -13.34 22.74 -32.65
CA SER A 141 -13.69 21.33 -32.87
C SER A 141 -14.88 20.89 -32.01
N ILE A 142 -14.90 21.29 -30.72
CA ILE A 142 -16.02 21.04 -29.81
C ILE A 142 -17.31 21.69 -30.29
N VAL A 143 -17.23 22.96 -30.72
CA VAL A 143 -18.39 23.68 -31.28
C VAL A 143 -18.97 22.93 -32.48
N GLU A 144 -18.11 22.43 -33.36
CA GLU A 144 -18.52 21.71 -34.56
C GLU A 144 -19.25 20.39 -34.22
N TYR A 145 -18.64 19.47 -33.46
CA TYR A 145 -19.24 18.14 -33.27
C TYR A 145 -20.40 18.11 -32.27
N LEU A 146 -20.48 19.07 -31.33
CA LEU A 146 -21.65 19.24 -30.45
C LEU A 146 -22.73 20.15 -31.05
N ALA A 147 -22.45 20.79 -32.20
CA ALA A 147 -23.31 21.80 -32.80
C ALA A 147 -23.74 22.87 -31.78
N ILE A 148 -22.75 23.43 -31.06
CA ILE A 148 -22.97 24.53 -30.11
C ILE A 148 -23.34 25.78 -30.90
N CYS A 149 -24.39 26.47 -30.48
CA CYS A 149 -24.82 27.73 -31.06
C CYS A 149 -25.09 28.78 -29.99
N GLU A 150 -25.40 30.00 -30.40
CA GLU A 150 -25.62 31.13 -29.48
C GLU A 150 -26.81 30.95 -28.52
N ASN A 151 -27.69 29.98 -28.78
CA ASN A 151 -28.84 29.69 -27.94
C ASN A 151 -28.50 28.69 -26.81
N ASP A 152 -27.32 28.09 -26.84
CA ASP A 152 -26.89 27.16 -25.80
C ASP A 152 -26.57 27.85 -24.48
N ARG A 153 -26.81 27.12 -23.39
CA ARG A 153 -26.61 27.57 -22.02
C ARG A 153 -26.03 26.41 -21.22
N ALA A 154 -24.70 26.38 -21.09
CA ALA A 154 -24.02 25.31 -20.38
C ALA A 154 -23.86 25.63 -18.90
N ALA A 155 -24.33 24.73 -18.04
CA ALA A 155 -24.06 24.85 -16.61
C ALA A 155 -22.65 24.37 -16.26
N THR A 156 -21.93 25.17 -15.47
CA THR A 156 -20.60 24.81 -14.97
C THR A 156 -20.74 23.85 -13.80
N THR A 157 -20.45 22.58 -14.06
CA THR A 157 -20.43 21.48 -13.08
C THR A 157 -19.00 21.06 -12.71
N LEU A 158 -18.01 21.61 -13.42
CA LEU A 158 -16.59 21.28 -13.29
C LEU A 158 -15.80 22.55 -12.94
N PRO A 159 -14.73 22.47 -12.13
CA PRO A 159 -13.90 23.62 -11.78
C PRO A 159 -13.17 24.23 -12.98
N MET A 160 -12.93 25.54 -12.94
CA MET A 160 -12.08 26.24 -13.91
C MET A 160 -10.59 25.90 -13.84
N SER A 161 -10.09 25.36 -12.73
CA SER A 161 -8.69 24.86 -12.67
C SER A 161 -8.49 23.60 -13.50
N TYR A 162 -9.57 23.06 -14.06
CA TYR A 162 -9.57 21.81 -14.78
C TYR A 162 -9.72 21.98 -16.28
N CYS A 163 -8.87 21.27 -17.05
CA CYS A 163 -8.86 21.34 -18.51
C CYS A 163 -10.24 21.09 -19.15
N TYR A 164 -11.05 20.19 -18.59
CA TYR A 164 -12.39 19.92 -19.11
C TYR A 164 -13.36 21.06 -18.77
N GLY A 165 -13.35 21.55 -17.52
CA GLY A 165 -14.14 22.74 -17.17
C GLY A 165 -13.82 23.93 -18.07
N LEU A 166 -12.53 24.19 -18.31
CA LEU A 166 -12.08 25.23 -19.22
C LEU A 166 -12.53 25.02 -20.66
N SER A 167 -12.48 23.79 -21.19
CA SER A 167 -12.93 23.53 -22.56
C SER A 167 -14.41 23.81 -22.77
N VAL A 168 -15.25 23.69 -21.72
CA VAL A 168 -16.67 24.09 -21.78
C VAL A 168 -16.75 25.61 -21.91
N ILE A 169 -16.02 26.34 -21.08
CA ILE A 169 -15.98 27.81 -21.12
C ILE A 169 -15.48 28.31 -22.48
N HIS A 170 -14.36 27.79 -22.97
CA HIS A 170 -13.78 28.19 -24.25
C HIS A 170 -14.71 27.91 -25.43
N SER A 171 -15.29 26.71 -25.51
CA SER A 171 -16.17 26.34 -26.63
C SER A 171 -17.47 27.14 -26.64
N HIS A 172 -18.10 27.35 -25.48
CA HIS A 172 -19.37 28.07 -25.41
C HIS A 172 -19.18 29.57 -25.67
N LEU A 173 -18.14 30.19 -25.09
CA LEU A 173 -17.84 31.60 -25.37
C LEU A 173 -17.39 31.83 -26.82
N LEU A 174 -16.70 30.86 -27.44
CA LEU A 174 -16.35 30.92 -28.86
C LEU A 174 -17.60 30.90 -29.76
N ALA A 175 -18.61 30.11 -29.42
CA ALA A 175 -19.86 29.99 -30.18
C ALA A 175 -20.87 31.12 -29.90
N GLY A 176 -20.60 32.02 -28.96
CA GLY A 176 -21.57 33.03 -28.52
C GLY A 176 -22.67 32.48 -27.62
N ALA A 177 -22.49 31.29 -27.04
CA ALA A 177 -23.42 30.63 -26.10
C ALA A 177 -23.26 31.17 -24.67
N ALA A 178 -24.23 30.96 -23.80
CA ALA A 178 -24.15 31.40 -22.40
C ALA A 178 -23.58 30.31 -21.47
N LEU A 179 -23.03 30.76 -20.34
CA LEU A 179 -22.64 29.92 -19.21
C LEU A 179 -23.59 30.14 -18.04
N ILE A 180 -24.18 29.07 -17.50
CA ILE A 180 -24.83 29.10 -16.18
C ILE A 180 -23.74 28.81 -15.15
N LEU A 181 -23.17 29.89 -14.60
CA LEU A 181 -21.99 29.85 -13.75
C LEU A 181 -22.40 29.66 -12.29
N THR A 182 -21.96 28.55 -11.70
CA THR A 182 -22.37 28.11 -10.37
C THR A 182 -21.31 27.23 -9.71
N GLU A 183 -21.23 27.31 -8.38
CA GLU A 183 -20.46 26.40 -7.53
C GLU A 183 -21.33 25.28 -6.91
N HIS A 184 -22.64 25.30 -7.14
CA HIS A 184 -23.55 24.25 -6.65
C HIS A 184 -23.27 22.90 -7.35
N SER A 185 -23.31 21.83 -6.56
CA SER A 185 -23.22 20.46 -7.05
C SER A 185 -24.49 20.05 -7.77
N VAL A 186 -24.42 19.07 -8.68
CA VAL A 186 -25.61 18.44 -9.30
C VAL A 186 -26.52 17.73 -8.29
N THR A 187 -26.05 17.52 -7.06
CA THR A 187 -26.87 17.01 -5.95
C THR A 187 -27.75 18.07 -5.30
N ASP A 188 -27.39 19.34 -5.47
CA ASP A 188 -28.04 20.44 -4.77
C ASP A 188 -29.32 20.84 -5.51
N PRO A 189 -30.47 20.97 -4.83
CA PRO A 189 -31.69 21.47 -5.45
C PRO A 189 -31.51 22.84 -6.12
N GLU A 190 -30.65 23.69 -5.55
CA GLU A 190 -30.30 25.01 -6.08
C GLU A 190 -29.66 24.94 -7.47
N PHE A 191 -28.89 23.88 -7.77
CA PHE A 191 -28.34 23.68 -9.10
C PHE A 191 -29.46 23.50 -10.13
N TRP A 192 -30.43 22.64 -9.84
CA TRP A 192 -31.53 22.35 -10.76
C TRP A 192 -32.54 23.50 -10.87
N ASP A 193 -32.80 24.21 -9.77
CA ASP A 193 -33.59 25.44 -9.80
C ASP A 193 -32.94 26.48 -10.71
N LEU A 194 -31.62 26.69 -10.58
CA LEU A 194 -30.87 27.59 -11.44
C LEU A 194 -30.87 27.12 -12.90
N PHE A 195 -30.59 25.83 -13.15
CA PHE A 195 -30.59 25.22 -14.47
C PHE A 195 -31.94 25.40 -15.18
N CYS A 196 -33.05 25.08 -14.49
CA CYS A 196 -34.39 25.23 -15.03
C CYS A 196 -34.77 26.70 -15.25
N ARG A 197 -34.51 27.56 -14.27
CA ARG A 197 -34.76 29.01 -14.36
C ARG A 197 -34.10 29.62 -15.59
N HIS A 198 -32.86 29.23 -15.85
CA HIS A 198 -32.07 29.75 -16.94
C HIS A 198 -32.16 28.94 -18.23
N ARG A 199 -33.06 27.95 -18.30
CA ARG A 199 -33.25 27.09 -19.49
C ARG A 199 -31.95 26.45 -19.96
N GLY A 200 -31.20 25.83 -19.05
CA GLY A 200 -29.96 25.14 -19.35
C GLY A 200 -30.13 24.14 -20.49
N THR A 201 -29.19 24.16 -21.44
CA THR A 201 -29.20 23.27 -22.62
C THR A 201 -28.18 22.15 -22.51
N SER A 202 -27.16 22.32 -21.69
CA SER A 202 -26.18 21.28 -21.46
C SER A 202 -25.49 21.42 -20.11
N PHE A 203 -24.89 20.33 -19.67
CA PHE A 203 -23.90 20.37 -18.61
C PHE A 203 -22.88 19.27 -18.86
N ALA A 204 -21.66 19.52 -18.38
CA ALA A 204 -20.59 18.57 -18.48
C ALA A 204 -20.62 17.60 -17.30
N GLY A 205 -20.23 16.37 -17.57
CA GLY A 205 -20.12 15.33 -16.58
C GLY A 205 -18.92 14.46 -16.87
N VAL A 206 -18.67 13.63 -15.91
CA VAL A 206 -17.51 12.81 -15.64
C VAL A 206 -18.09 11.66 -14.81
N PRO A 207 -17.45 10.48 -14.72
CA PRO A 207 -18.16 9.30 -14.20
C PRO A 207 -18.89 9.54 -12.86
N TYR A 208 -18.34 10.39 -11.97
CA TYR A 208 -19.04 10.75 -10.73
C TYR A 208 -20.36 11.43 -10.93
N THR A 209 -20.37 12.42 -11.81
CA THR A 209 -21.52 13.27 -11.99
C THR A 209 -22.69 12.39 -12.35
N PHE A 210 -22.47 11.35 -13.17
CA PHE A 210 -23.49 10.37 -13.52
C PHE A 210 -23.93 9.47 -12.36
N GLU A 211 -23.06 9.15 -11.39
CA GLU A 211 -23.46 8.49 -10.13
C GLU A 211 -24.33 9.41 -9.25
N LEU A 212 -23.91 10.67 -9.08
CA LEU A 212 -24.67 11.67 -8.34
C LEU A 212 -26.05 11.94 -8.96
N LEU A 213 -26.12 11.95 -10.30
CA LEU A 213 -27.37 12.11 -11.03
C LEU A 213 -28.38 11.00 -10.73
N ASP A 214 -27.93 9.76 -10.51
CA ASP A 214 -28.82 8.66 -10.13
C ASP A 214 -29.46 8.94 -8.76
N ARG A 215 -28.68 9.44 -7.79
CA ARG A 215 -29.16 9.73 -6.43
C ARG A 215 -30.25 10.80 -6.37
N VAL A 216 -30.19 11.78 -7.27
CA VAL A 216 -31.20 12.83 -7.35
C VAL A 216 -32.37 12.48 -8.27
N GLY A 217 -32.39 11.26 -8.82
CA GLY A 217 -33.46 10.83 -9.71
C GLY A 217 -33.48 11.59 -11.04
N PHE A 218 -32.31 11.95 -11.58
CA PHE A 218 -32.18 12.63 -12.88
C PHE A 218 -32.99 11.98 -14.01
N PRO A 219 -33.05 10.63 -14.15
CA PRO A 219 -33.88 9.99 -15.18
C PRO A 219 -35.38 10.30 -15.11
N ALA A 220 -35.88 10.79 -13.98
CA ALA A 220 -37.27 11.21 -13.80
C ALA A 220 -37.47 12.74 -13.90
N MET A 221 -36.40 13.53 -13.99
CA MET A 221 -36.47 14.98 -14.10
C MET A 221 -37.02 15.41 -15.46
N ARG A 222 -37.80 16.48 -15.47
CA ARG A 222 -38.33 17.09 -16.70
C ARG A 222 -37.51 18.31 -17.06
N LEU A 223 -36.62 18.16 -18.04
CA LEU A 223 -35.71 19.20 -18.48
C LEU A 223 -35.95 19.52 -19.97
N PRO A 224 -37.02 20.26 -20.32
CA PRO A 224 -37.46 20.44 -21.70
C PRO A 224 -36.50 21.22 -22.60
N HIS A 225 -35.50 21.88 -22.01
CA HIS A 225 -34.49 22.66 -22.73
C HIS A 225 -33.15 21.94 -22.86
N LEU A 226 -32.97 20.81 -22.16
CA LEU A 226 -31.75 20.02 -22.24
C LEU A 226 -31.60 19.47 -23.66
N ARG A 227 -30.49 19.79 -24.33
CA ARG A 227 -30.14 19.31 -25.66
C ARG A 227 -29.15 18.17 -25.60
N TYR A 228 -28.13 18.30 -24.77
CA TYR A 228 -27.09 17.27 -24.67
C TYR A 228 -26.42 17.27 -23.29
N VAL A 229 -25.95 16.09 -22.90
CA VAL A 229 -25.09 15.88 -21.73
C VAL A 229 -23.79 15.26 -22.22
N THR A 230 -22.67 15.75 -21.72
CA THR A 230 -21.37 15.29 -22.20
C THR A 230 -20.60 14.60 -21.09
N GLN A 231 -20.07 13.41 -21.34
CA GLN A 231 -19.23 12.65 -20.42
C GLN A 231 -17.78 12.62 -20.90
N ALA A 232 -16.82 12.94 -20.04
CA ALA A 232 -15.42 12.64 -20.31
C ALA A 232 -14.63 12.38 -19.04
N GLY A 233 -13.34 12.24 -19.22
CA GLY A 233 -12.36 12.34 -18.16
C GLY A 233 -12.19 11.09 -17.30
N GLY A 234 -13.10 10.15 -17.35
CA GLY A 234 -12.83 8.79 -16.93
C GLY A 234 -13.59 7.85 -17.85
N LYS A 235 -13.24 6.57 -17.82
CA LYS A 235 -14.06 5.55 -18.47
C LYS A 235 -15.38 5.47 -17.71
N MET A 236 -16.50 5.61 -18.41
CA MET A 236 -17.82 5.28 -17.89
C MET A 236 -18.20 3.87 -18.34
N GLU A 237 -18.95 3.15 -17.51
CA GLU A 237 -19.19 1.73 -17.78
C GLU A 237 -20.09 1.55 -18.99
N PRO A 238 -19.82 0.59 -19.89
CA PRO A 238 -20.64 0.40 -21.08
C PRO A 238 -22.13 0.23 -20.75
N GLU A 239 -22.46 -0.40 -19.63
CA GLU A 239 -23.85 -0.52 -19.16
C GLU A 239 -24.43 0.82 -18.71
N ARG A 240 -23.66 1.63 -17.96
CA ARG A 240 -24.08 2.96 -17.53
C ARG A 240 -24.24 3.91 -18.72
N VAL A 241 -23.35 3.85 -19.69
CA VAL A 241 -23.48 4.58 -20.97
C VAL A 241 -24.77 4.15 -21.70
N ARG A 242 -25.07 2.85 -21.77
CA ARG A 242 -26.33 2.34 -22.36
C ARG A 242 -27.56 2.85 -21.62
N GLN A 243 -27.52 2.84 -20.30
CA GLN A 243 -28.61 3.33 -19.45
C GLN A 243 -28.87 4.82 -19.71
N PHE A 244 -27.86 5.67 -19.61
CA PHE A 244 -28.01 7.10 -19.84
C PHE A 244 -28.37 7.41 -21.30
N ALA A 245 -27.81 6.70 -22.28
CA ALA A 245 -28.21 6.84 -23.69
C ALA A 245 -29.69 6.47 -23.90
N THR A 246 -30.20 5.47 -23.18
CA THR A 246 -31.62 5.09 -23.22
C THR A 246 -32.50 6.17 -22.63
N VAL A 247 -32.10 6.77 -21.49
CA VAL A 247 -32.81 7.93 -20.90
C VAL A 247 -32.78 9.12 -21.86
N ALA A 248 -31.63 9.37 -22.50
CA ALA A 248 -31.43 10.43 -23.48
C ALA A 248 -32.41 10.30 -24.65
N GLU A 249 -32.48 9.12 -25.26
CA GLU A 249 -33.43 8.80 -26.33
C GLU A 249 -34.90 8.98 -25.89
N GLN A 250 -35.25 8.54 -24.67
CA GLN A 250 -36.61 8.65 -24.13
C GLN A 250 -37.04 10.09 -23.85
N GLN A 251 -36.10 10.95 -23.47
CA GLN A 251 -36.36 12.34 -23.10
C GLN A 251 -36.05 13.35 -24.21
N GLY A 252 -35.43 12.91 -25.32
CA GLY A 252 -35.15 13.76 -26.49
C GLY A 252 -33.91 14.64 -26.36
N TRP A 253 -32.86 14.16 -25.70
CA TRP A 253 -31.55 14.81 -25.63
C TRP A 253 -30.42 13.82 -26.00
N ASP A 254 -29.21 14.33 -26.22
CA ASP A 254 -28.06 13.53 -26.68
C ASP A 254 -27.04 13.26 -25.57
N LEU A 255 -26.53 12.03 -25.47
CA LEU A 255 -25.37 11.69 -24.65
C LEU A 255 -24.10 11.62 -25.51
N TYR A 256 -23.14 12.49 -25.26
CA TYR A 256 -21.81 12.42 -25.88
C TYR A 256 -20.79 11.85 -24.90
N VAL A 257 -20.29 10.63 -25.18
CA VAL A 257 -19.14 10.05 -24.47
C VAL A 257 -17.87 10.48 -25.19
N MET A 258 -16.91 11.06 -24.48
CA MET A 258 -15.73 11.67 -25.08
C MET A 258 -14.45 11.24 -24.38
N TYR A 259 -13.37 11.28 -25.14
CA TYR A 259 -12.05 10.90 -24.69
C TYR A 259 -11.05 12.01 -24.98
N GLY A 260 -10.11 12.20 -24.05
CA GLY A 260 -9.08 13.21 -24.20
C GLY A 260 -8.25 13.41 -22.94
N ALA A 261 -7.24 14.26 -23.04
CA ALA A 261 -6.24 14.49 -22.01
C ALA A 261 -5.84 15.96 -21.96
N THR A 262 -5.20 16.41 -20.88
CA THR A 262 -4.72 17.79 -20.75
C THR A 262 -3.70 18.11 -21.84
N GLU A 263 -2.87 17.14 -22.20
CA GLU A 263 -1.82 17.16 -23.22
C GLU A 263 -2.35 17.33 -24.65
N ALA A 264 -3.66 17.18 -24.86
CA ALA A 264 -4.34 17.46 -26.12
C ALA A 264 -5.46 18.48 -25.93
N THR A 265 -5.30 19.37 -24.94
CA THR A 265 -6.24 20.46 -24.67
C THR A 265 -7.66 19.94 -24.43
N SER A 266 -7.84 18.96 -23.55
CA SER A 266 -9.13 18.36 -23.16
C SER A 266 -9.69 17.28 -24.08
N ARG A 267 -9.95 17.54 -25.37
CA ARG A 267 -10.67 16.59 -26.27
C ARG A 267 -9.81 15.99 -27.37
N MET A 268 -9.96 14.70 -27.61
CA MET A 268 -9.32 13.97 -28.73
C MET A 268 -10.31 13.13 -29.53
N ALA A 269 -11.35 12.59 -28.88
CA ALA A 269 -12.40 11.78 -29.52
C ALA A 269 -13.78 12.04 -28.92
N TYR A 270 -14.80 11.68 -29.68
CA TYR A 270 -16.18 11.60 -29.22
C TYR A 270 -16.88 10.41 -29.86
N LEU A 271 -17.79 9.79 -29.11
CA LEU A 271 -18.76 8.83 -29.61
C LEU A 271 -20.00 9.60 -30.08
N PRO A 272 -20.36 9.54 -31.37
CA PRO A 272 -21.60 10.14 -31.85
C PRO A 272 -22.81 9.67 -31.02
N ALA A 273 -23.69 10.59 -30.62
CA ALA A 273 -24.74 10.31 -29.65
C ALA A 273 -25.65 9.13 -30.03
N HIS A 274 -26.01 9.02 -31.31
CA HIS A 274 -26.82 7.90 -31.82
C HIS A 274 -26.15 6.52 -31.72
N LEU A 275 -24.83 6.47 -31.49
CA LEU A 275 -24.06 5.24 -31.26
C LEU A 275 -23.82 4.96 -29.77
N ALA A 276 -24.14 5.90 -28.86
CA ALA A 276 -23.86 5.75 -27.44
C ALA A 276 -24.49 4.48 -26.86
N ARG A 277 -25.71 4.11 -27.29
CA ARG A 277 -26.38 2.89 -26.84
C ARG A 277 -25.80 1.62 -27.45
N SER A 278 -25.50 1.60 -28.76
CA SER A 278 -25.06 0.38 -29.45
C SER A 278 -23.56 0.10 -29.33
N ARG A 279 -22.76 1.14 -29.09
CA ARG A 279 -21.28 1.11 -29.06
C ARG A 279 -20.71 1.71 -27.79
N SER A 280 -21.33 1.39 -26.66
CA SER A 280 -21.04 2.01 -25.37
C SER A 280 -19.65 1.76 -24.79
N SER A 281 -18.88 0.83 -25.35
CA SER A 281 -17.48 0.57 -24.99
C SER A 281 -16.48 1.44 -25.75
N ALA A 282 -16.91 2.12 -26.82
CA ALA A 282 -16.02 2.87 -27.69
C ALA A 282 -15.76 4.29 -27.18
N ILE A 283 -14.55 4.79 -27.43
CA ILE A 283 -14.23 6.21 -27.32
C ILE A 283 -14.66 7.00 -28.57
N GLY A 284 -15.11 6.28 -29.61
CA GLY A 284 -15.72 6.83 -30.81
C GLY A 284 -14.71 7.15 -31.91
N VAL A 285 -14.85 8.34 -32.50
CA VAL A 285 -14.04 8.84 -33.61
C VAL A 285 -13.21 10.04 -33.16
N PRO A 286 -12.05 10.31 -33.80
CA PRO A 286 -11.29 11.52 -33.50
C PRO A 286 -12.13 12.77 -33.76
N ILE A 287 -11.90 13.81 -32.96
CA ILE A 287 -12.56 15.12 -33.15
C ILE A 287 -12.19 15.74 -34.52
N PRO A 288 -13.02 16.63 -35.08
CA PRO A 288 -12.65 17.39 -36.29
C PRO A 288 -11.26 18.02 -36.19
N GLY A 289 -10.42 17.81 -37.20
CA GLY A 289 -9.02 18.26 -37.22
C GLY A 289 -8.03 17.36 -36.44
N GLY A 290 -8.50 16.30 -35.80
CA GLY A 290 -7.70 15.29 -35.13
C GLY A 290 -7.60 13.97 -35.91
N ASN A 291 -6.56 13.18 -35.63
CA ASN A 291 -6.36 11.86 -36.21
C ASN A 291 -5.81 10.87 -35.17
N PHE A 292 -6.25 9.61 -35.25
CA PHE A 292 -5.71 8.50 -34.47
C PHE A 292 -4.94 7.51 -35.33
N SER A 293 -3.80 7.05 -34.80
CA SER A 293 -3.08 5.87 -35.29
C SER A 293 -2.82 4.91 -34.13
N ILE A 294 -2.69 3.62 -34.44
CA ILE A 294 -2.35 2.58 -33.47
C ILE A 294 -0.94 2.10 -33.81
N GLU A 295 0.00 2.34 -32.91
CA GLU A 295 1.38 1.88 -33.06
C GLU A 295 1.57 0.52 -32.37
N PRO A 296 1.95 -0.54 -33.13
CA PRO A 296 2.09 -1.88 -32.56
C PRO A 296 3.11 -1.95 -31.43
N LEU A 297 2.81 -2.75 -30.41
CA LEU A 297 3.71 -3.02 -29.28
C LEU A 297 4.20 -4.47 -29.34
N LYS A 298 5.52 -4.69 -29.32
CA LYS A 298 6.13 -6.03 -29.41
C LYS A 298 5.74 -6.96 -28.25
N ASP A 299 5.40 -6.40 -27.10
CA ASP A 299 5.10 -7.14 -25.87
C ASP A 299 3.60 -7.36 -25.64
N TRP A 300 2.74 -7.00 -26.61
CA TRP A 300 1.30 -7.15 -26.49
C TRP A 300 0.79 -8.37 -27.26
N PRO A 301 -0.06 -9.23 -26.65
CA PRO A 301 -0.41 -10.53 -27.22
C PRO A 301 -1.39 -10.48 -28.41
N ASP A 302 -2.16 -9.39 -28.56
CA ASP A 302 -3.21 -9.28 -29.57
C ASP A 302 -2.73 -8.53 -30.82
N ASP A 303 -2.69 -9.22 -31.94
CA ASP A 303 -2.46 -8.63 -33.26
C ASP A 303 -3.54 -7.57 -33.58
N GLY A 304 -3.12 -6.39 -34.07
CA GLY A 304 -4.04 -5.29 -34.40
C GLY A 304 -4.35 -4.32 -33.25
N THR A 305 -3.72 -4.51 -32.09
CA THR A 305 -3.78 -3.59 -30.95
C THR A 305 -2.42 -2.93 -30.70
N GLY A 306 -2.40 -1.78 -30.03
CA GLY A 306 -1.17 -1.04 -29.81
C GLY A 306 -1.37 0.28 -29.07
N GLU A 307 -0.32 1.07 -28.96
CA GLU A 307 -0.42 2.40 -28.36
C GLU A 307 -1.22 3.34 -29.26
N LEU A 308 -2.23 3.99 -28.67
CA LEU A 308 -2.98 5.05 -29.31
C LEU A 308 -2.11 6.30 -29.42
N VAL A 309 -1.92 6.77 -30.65
CA VAL A 309 -1.19 8.00 -30.94
C VAL A 309 -2.15 9.00 -31.56
N TYR A 310 -2.22 10.18 -30.96
CA TYR A 310 -3.08 11.27 -31.39
C TYR A 310 -2.28 12.36 -32.09
N ARG A 311 -2.81 12.86 -33.21
CA ARG A 311 -2.29 14.02 -33.94
C ARG A 311 -3.40 15.05 -34.11
N GLY A 312 -3.11 16.31 -33.84
CA GLY A 312 -4.07 17.40 -33.96
C GLY A 312 -3.43 18.73 -33.55
N VAL A 313 -4.00 19.83 -34.03
CA VAL A 313 -3.53 21.19 -33.72
C VAL A 313 -3.65 21.54 -32.23
N ASN A 314 -4.49 20.80 -31.50
CA ASN A 314 -4.70 20.91 -30.06
C ASN A 314 -3.70 20.11 -29.21
N VAL A 315 -2.70 19.44 -29.79
CA VAL A 315 -1.62 18.78 -29.04
C VAL A 315 -0.72 19.84 -28.40
N MET A 316 -0.39 19.63 -27.12
CA MET A 316 0.42 20.54 -26.30
C MET A 316 1.77 20.89 -26.94
N MET A 317 2.33 22.02 -26.54
CA MET A 317 3.69 22.42 -26.91
C MET A 317 4.76 21.51 -26.27
N GLY A 318 4.42 20.79 -25.22
CA GLY A 318 5.31 19.92 -24.45
C GLY A 318 5.12 20.13 -22.95
N TYR A 319 5.94 19.45 -22.15
CA TYR A 319 5.93 19.66 -20.70
C TYR A 319 6.86 20.81 -20.31
N ALA A 320 6.58 21.40 -19.15
CA ALA A 320 7.50 22.22 -18.39
C ALA A 320 7.84 21.48 -17.09
N HIS A 321 9.12 21.48 -16.75
CA HIS A 321 9.67 20.99 -15.49
C HIS A 321 10.40 22.10 -14.73
N CYS A 322 10.77 23.18 -15.41
CA CYS A 322 11.41 24.35 -14.85
C CYS A 322 11.02 25.63 -15.61
N PRO A 323 11.32 26.83 -15.08
CA PRO A 323 10.99 28.10 -15.75
C PRO A 323 11.56 28.25 -17.16
N ALA A 324 12.73 27.65 -17.44
CA ALA A 324 13.37 27.75 -18.76
C ALA A 324 12.54 27.09 -19.87
N ASP A 325 11.72 26.08 -19.53
CA ASP A 325 10.88 25.38 -20.51
C ASP A 325 9.75 26.26 -21.05
N LEU A 326 9.40 27.35 -20.36
CA LEU A 326 8.32 28.26 -20.74
C LEU A 326 8.64 29.06 -22.01
N ALA A 327 9.93 29.19 -22.36
CA ALA A 327 10.38 29.86 -23.58
C ALA A 327 10.38 28.95 -24.82
N LEU A 328 10.25 27.63 -24.63
CA LEU A 328 10.35 26.67 -25.72
C LEU A 328 9.10 26.71 -26.61
N GLY A 329 9.30 26.47 -27.91
CA GLY A 329 8.19 26.23 -28.85
C GLY A 329 7.54 24.86 -28.65
N ALA A 330 6.74 24.45 -29.63
CA ALA A 330 6.19 23.10 -29.67
C ALA A 330 7.31 22.07 -29.92
N THR A 331 7.36 21.04 -29.09
CA THR A 331 8.38 19.98 -29.13
C THR A 331 7.80 18.62 -29.55
N LEU A 332 6.52 18.56 -29.92
CA LEU A 332 5.78 17.33 -30.18
C LEU A 332 4.97 17.46 -31.47
N ASP A 333 5.12 16.48 -32.36
CA ASP A 333 4.29 16.35 -33.58
C ASP A 333 3.07 15.44 -33.37
N ALA A 334 3.05 14.70 -32.26
CA ALA A 334 1.98 13.82 -31.83
C ALA A 334 2.00 13.61 -30.33
N LEU A 335 0.83 13.28 -29.79
CA LEU A 335 0.69 12.78 -28.44
C LEU A 335 0.63 11.25 -28.46
N HIS A 336 1.70 10.61 -28.00
CA HIS A 336 1.65 9.22 -27.55
C HIS A 336 0.85 9.21 -26.25
N THR A 337 -0.41 8.80 -26.31
CA THR A 337 -1.34 8.97 -25.17
C THR A 337 -0.95 8.08 -23.99
N GLY A 338 -0.17 7.05 -24.26
CA GLY A 338 0.08 5.98 -23.32
C GLY A 338 -1.17 5.15 -23.03
N ASP A 339 -2.17 5.16 -23.91
CA ASP A 339 -3.36 4.29 -23.86
C ASP A 339 -3.21 3.16 -24.88
N ILE A 340 -3.61 1.94 -24.53
CA ILE A 340 -3.66 0.82 -25.47
C ILE A 340 -5.05 0.79 -26.10
N ALA A 341 -5.10 0.78 -27.41
CA ALA A 341 -6.34 0.81 -28.16
C ALA A 341 -6.37 -0.21 -29.29
N ARG A 342 -7.58 -0.48 -29.75
CA ARG A 342 -7.87 -1.17 -31.00
C ARG A 342 -8.86 -0.37 -31.83
N ARG A 343 -8.84 -0.59 -33.14
CA ARG A 343 -9.85 -0.06 -34.05
C ARG A 343 -10.79 -1.20 -34.41
N ALA A 344 -12.07 -1.06 -34.09
CA ALA A 344 -13.09 -2.04 -34.41
C ALA A 344 -13.42 -2.01 -35.92
N ASP A 345 -14.09 -3.08 -36.40
CA ASP A 345 -14.43 -3.25 -37.83
C ASP A 345 -15.35 -2.15 -38.37
N ASP A 346 -16.12 -1.51 -37.50
CA ASP A 346 -16.96 -0.36 -37.84
C ASP A 346 -16.20 0.99 -37.86
N GLY A 347 -14.89 0.95 -37.63
CA GLY A 347 -13.99 2.09 -37.68
C GLY A 347 -13.88 2.88 -36.38
N LEU A 348 -14.63 2.52 -35.34
CA LEU A 348 -14.57 3.17 -34.03
C LEU A 348 -13.34 2.71 -33.23
N TYR A 349 -12.84 3.58 -32.36
CA TYR A 349 -11.71 3.28 -31.48
C TYR A 349 -12.21 2.86 -30.10
N GLU A 350 -11.55 1.85 -29.53
CA GLU A 350 -11.78 1.38 -28.17
C GLU A 350 -10.47 1.42 -27.38
N VAL A 351 -10.50 2.06 -26.22
CA VAL A 351 -9.38 2.01 -25.27
C VAL A 351 -9.54 0.77 -24.40
N ILE A 352 -8.62 -0.17 -24.59
CA ILE A 352 -8.59 -1.49 -23.92
C ILE A 352 -7.53 -1.56 -22.82
N GLY A 353 -6.72 -0.50 -22.64
CA GLY A 353 -5.71 -0.46 -21.61
C GLY A 353 -4.92 0.84 -21.59
N ARG A 354 -3.84 0.87 -20.81
CA ARG A 354 -2.96 2.02 -20.61
C ARG A 354 -1.50 1.61 -20.53
N ARG A 355 -0.68 2.00 -21.51
CA ARG A 355 0.81 1.97 -21.51
C ARG A 355 1.44 2.44 -20.19
N SER A 356 0.80 3.34 -19.44
CA SER A 356 1.34 3.95 -18.20
C SER A 356 0.50 3.80 -16.92
N ARG A 357 -0.71 3.21 -16.93
CA ARG A 357 -1.37 2.76 -15.68
C ARG A 357 -1.01 1.31 -15.41
N PHE A 358 0.29 1.08 -15.46
CA PHE A 358 0.85 -0.16 -15.02
C PHE A 358 1.42 0.01 -13.64
N VAL A 359 0.89 -0.78 -12.72
CA VAL A 359 1.63 -1.05 -11.51
C VAL A 359 2.53 -2.23 -11.76
N LYS A 360 3.81 -2.06 -11.41
CA LYS A 360 4.77 -3.16 -11.38
C LYS A 360 4.75 -3.73 -9.98
N MET A 361 3.94 -4.75 -9.77
CA MET A 361 3.82 -5.47 -8.49
C MET A 361 4.20 -6.90 -8.73
N TYR A 362 5.04 -7.48 -7.88
CA TYR A 362 5.52 -8.86 -8.03
C TYR A 362 6.18 -9.16 -9.40
N GLY A 363 6.76 -8.13 -10.05
CA GLY A 363 7.32 -8.27 -11.40
C GLY A 363 6.29 -8.34 -12.53
N LEU A 364 4.99 -8.29 -12.20
CA LEU A 364 3.88 -8.22 -13.16
C LEU A 364 3.58 -6.79 -13.53
N ARG A 365 3.36 -6.55 -14.81
CA ARG A 365 2.93 -5.26 -15.35
C ARG A 365 1.40 -5.29 -15.44
N ILE A 366 0.72 -4.74 -14.44
CA ILE A 366 -0.74 -4.85 -14.26
C ILE A 366 -1.43 -3.61 -14.78
N ASP A 367 -2.23 -3.75 -15.85
CA ASP A 367 -3.02 -2.65 -16.40
C ASP A 367 -4.20 -2.36 -15.49
N LEU A 368 -4.12 -1.27 -14.73
CA LEU A 368 -5.15 -0.89 -13.77
C LEU A 368 -6.51 -0.60 -14.43
N GLN A 369 -6.51 -0.21 -15.70
CA GLN A 369 -7.75 0.13 -16.42
C GLN A 369 -8.42 -1.11 -16.99
N GLN A 370 -7.64 -2.08 -17.47
CA GLN A 370 -8.16 -3.41 -17.77
C GLN A 370 -8.73 -4.06 -16.51
N LEU A 371 -8.02 -3.94 -15.38
CA LEU A 371 -8.47 -4.45 -14.10
C LEU A 371 -9.82 -3.88 -13.64
N GLU A 372 -9.99 -2.55 -13.69
CA GLU A 372 -11.28 -1.89 -13.42
C GLU A 372 -12.39 -2.34 -14.37
N SER A 373 -12.03 -2.70 -15.62
CA SER A 373 -12.99 -3.19 -16.61
C SER A 373 -13.45 -4.62 -16.30
N THR A 374 -12.53 -5.51 -15.93
CA THR A 374 -12.85 -6.88 -15.54
C THR A 374 -13.71 -6.93 -14.28
N LEU A 375 -13.36 -6.15 -13.25
CA LEU A 375 -14.11 -6.10 -11.98
C LEU A 375 -15.57 -5.65 -12.15
N ARG A 376 -15.77 -4.74 -13.09
CA ARG A 376 -17.08 -4.23 -13.47
C ARG A 376 -17.91 -5.24 -14.23
N ASP A 377 -17.30 -6.07 -15.09
CA ASP A 377 -18.00 -7.17 -15.74
C ASP A 377 -18.46 -8.24 -14.71
N GLU A 378 -17.78 -8.30 -13.56
CA GLU A 378 -18.19 -9.06 -12.36
C GLU A 378 -19.20 -8.30 -11.46
N GLY A 379 -19.68 -7.14 -11.91
CA GLY A 379 -20.71 -6.35 -11.22
C GLY A 379 -20.19 -5.35 -10.19
N MET A 380 -18.88 -5.09 -10.11
CA MET A 380 -18.26 -4.17 -9.14
C MET A 380 -17.75 -2.89 -9.81
N GLN A 381 -18.34 -1.74 -9.48
CA GLN A 381 -17.83 -0.45 -9.95
C GLN A 381 -16.63 -0.02 -9.10
N THR A 382 -15.43 0.09 -9.69
CA THR A 382 -14.17 0.25 -8.94
C THR A 382 -13.22 1.32 -9.47
N LEU A 383 -12.39 1.89 -8.57
CA LEU A 383 -11.19 2.66 -8.88
C LEU A 383 -9.95 1.94 -8.39
N CYS A 384 -9.01 1.64 -9.29
CA CYS A 384 -7.76 0.94 -9.00
C CYS A 384 -6.54 1.88 -9.12
N THR A 385 -5.67 1.94 -8.13
CA THR A 385 -4.45 2.76 -8.16
C THR A 385 -3.31 2.08 -7.40
N ASP A 386 -2.07 2.54 -7.55
CA ASP A 386 -0.98 2.07 -6.69
C ASP A 386 -1.06 2.66 -5.29
N ARG A 387 -0.43 2.00 -4.32
CA ARG A 387 -0.19 2.46 -2.96
C ARG A 387 1.14 1.84 -2.50
N GLY A 388 2.22 2.36 -3.05
CA GLY A 388 3.55 1.75 -2.88
C GLY A 388 3.60 0.39 -3.56
N GLU A 389 3.86 -0.68 -2.79
CA GLU A 389 3.91 -2.07 -3.30
C GLU A 389 2.52 -2.75 -3.34
N ARG A 390 1.44 -2.04 -3.01
CA ARG A 390 0.08 -2.57 -2.91
C ARG A 390 -0.85 -1.88 -3.90
N LEU A 391 -1.82 -2.61 -4.43
CA LEU A 391 -2.89 -2.14 -5.30
C LEU A 391 -4.04 -1.63 -4.44
N ALA A 392 -4.31 -0.33 -4.46
CA ALA A 392 -5.51 0.24 -3.84
C ALA A 392 -6.72 0.09 -4.77
N VAL A 393 -7.83 -0.43 -4.25
CA VAL A 393 -9.09 -0.67 -4.97
C VAL A 393 -10.23 -0.09 -4.14
N VAL A 394 -10.98 0.85 -4.70
CA VAL A 394 -12.15 1.43 -4.04
C VAL A 394 -13.36 1.03 -4.85
N ALA A 395 -14.32 0.34 -4.23
CA ALA A 395 -15.56 -0.09 -4.87
C ALA A 395 -16.76 0.70 -4.35
N ALA A 396 -17.71 1.01 -5.22
CA ALA A 396 -18.99 1.61 -4.83
C ALA A 396 -20.08 0.54 -4.61
N GLY A 397 -20.99 0.82 -3.68
CA GLY A 397 -22.20 0.02 -3.44
C GLY A 397 -22.14 -0.83 -2.18
N GLU A 398 -22.90 -1.93 -2.15
CA GLU A 398 -22.98 -2.87 -1.03
C GLU A 398 -22.23 -4.17 -1.35
N HIS A 399 -20.96 -4.05 -1.72
CA HIS A 399 -20.08 -5.21 -1.88
C HIS A 399 -19.37 -5.53 -0.56
N ASP A 400 -18.94 -6.77 -0.38
CA ASP A 400 -17.97 -7.10 0.66
C ASP A 400 -16.58 -6.63 0.18
N PRO A 401 -15.87 -5.76 0.94
CA PRO A 401 -14.49 -5.38 0.62
C PRO A 401 -13.56 -6.59 0.37
N MET A 402 -13.84 -7.74 0.99
CA MET A 402 -13.13 -8.99 0.77
C MET A 402 -13.32 -9.55 -0.64
N ASP A 403 -14.54 -9.46 -1.17
CA ASP A 403 -14.87 -9.97 -2.50
C ASP A 403 -14.30 -9.07 -3.58
N VAL A 404 -14.39 -7.75 -3.38
CA VAL A 404 -13.71 -6.75 -4.23
C VAL A 404 -12.20 -7.00 -4.25
N ARG A 405 -11.61 -7.26 -3.07
CA ARG A 405 -10.18 -7.57 -2.94
C ARG A 405 -9.79 -8.82 -3.72
N ARG A 406 -10.58 -9.90 -3.59
CA ARG A 406 -10.32 -11.19 -4.23
C ARG A 406 -10.46 -11.09 -5.75
N ALA A 407 -11.52 -10.45 -6.22
CA ALA A 407 -11.80 -10.22 -7.63
C ALA A 407 -10.70 -9.38 -8.29
N ALA A 408 -10.26 -8.31 -7.60
CA ALA A 408 -9.22 -7.43 -8.13
C ALA A 408 -7.86 -8.14 -8.15
N ALA A 409 -7.54 -8.90 -7.11
CA ALA A 409 -6.33 -9.69 -7.03
C ALA A 409 -6.26 -10.77 -8.12
N ALA A 410 -7.36 -11.50 -8.33
CA ALA A 410 -7.47 -12.52 -9.36
C ALA A 410 -7.34 -11.93 -10.77
N SER A 411 -8.05 -10.83 -11.05
CA SER A 411 -8.02 -10.14 -12.33
C SER A 411 -6.66 -9.49 -12.64
N ALA A 412 -5.91 -9.09 -11.60
CA ALA A 412 -4.59 -8.48 -11.72
C ALA A 412 -3.43 -9.49 -11.66
N GLY A 413 -3.71 -10.77 -11.36
CA GLY A 413 -2.70 -11.81 -11.19
C GLY A 413 -1.77 -11.61 -9.98
N ILE A 414 -2.21 -10.90 -8.94
CA ILE A 414 -1.42 -10.62 -7.73
C ILE A 414 -2.07 -11.18 -6.46
N PRO A 415 -1.28 -11.37 -5.39
CA PRO A 415 -1.77 -11.54 -4.03
C PRO A 415 -2.97 -10.67 -3.62
N ALA A 416 -4.03 -11.28 -3.08
CA ALA A 416 -5.12 -10.52 -2.43
C ALA A 416 -4.62 -9.71 -1.23
N GLY A 417 -3.57 -10.20 -0.56
CA GLY A 417 -2.86 -9.48 0.48
C GLY A 417 -2.04 -8.30 -0.04
N ALA A 418 -1.91 -8.08 -1.35
CA ALA A 418 -1.35 -6.88 -1.96
C ALA A 418 -2.43 -5.93 -2.47
N VAL A 419 -3.71 -6.24 -2.26
CA VAL A 419 -4.82 -5.41 -2.68
C VAL A 419 -5.46 -4.78 -1.44
N ASP A 420 -5.39 -3.46 -1.32
CA ASP A 420 -6.10 -2.69 -0.31
C ASP A 420 -7.47 -2.33 -0.88
N ALA A 421 -8.50 -3.09 -0.51
CA ALA A 421 -9.86 -2.87 -1.00
C ALA A 421 -10.72 -2.20 0.07
N VAL A 422 -11.47 -1.18 -0.32
CA VAL A 422 -12.51 -0.55 0.51
C VAL A 422 -13.79 -0.43 -0.30
N VAL A 423 -14.92 -0.57 0.38
CA VAL A 423 -16.23 -0.30 -0.18
C VAL A 423 -16.77 0.98 0.42
N VAL A 424 -17.26 1.85 -0.44
CA VAL A 424 -17.79 3.17 -0.12
C VAL A 424 -19.18 3.31 -0.72
N ALA A 425 -20.03 4.12 -0.11
CA ALA A 425 -21.34 4.41 -0.70
C ALA A 425 -21.21 5.16 -2.05
N GLU A 426 -20.18 5.99 -2.11
CA GLU A 426 -19.63 6.85 -3.17
C GLU A 426 -18.27 6.51 -3.76
N LEU A 427 -18.06 6.31 -5.07
CA LEU A 427 -16.66 6.39 -5.52
C LEU A 427 -16.12 7.82 -5.23
N PRO A 428 -14.86 7.96 -4.79
CA PRO A 428 -14.28 9.28 -4.59
C PRO A 428 -14.00 9.91 -5.94
N GLN A 429 -14.46 11.13 -6.12
CA GLN A 429 -14.23 11.87 -7.34
C GLN A 429 -13.89 13.32 -7.04
N LEU A 430 -13.11 13.89 -7.96
CA LEU A 430 -12.61 15.25 -7.84
C LEU A 430 -13.81 16.21 -7.89
N PRO A 431 -13.64 17.49 -7.51
CA PRO A 431 -14.66 18.51 -7.78
C PRO A 431 -15.01 18.60 -9.27
N SER A 432 -14.08 18.15 -10.12
CA SER A 432 -14.28 17.97 -11.55
C SER A 432 -14.92 16.62 -11.94
N GLY A 433 -15.53 15.90 -11.00
CA GLY A 433 -16.11 14.54 -10.99
C GLY A 433 -15.39 13.40 -11.75
N LYS A 434 -14.12 13.58 -12.16
CA LYS A 434 -13.28 12.44 -12.56
C LYS A 434 -12.98 11.58 -11.34
N PRO A 435 -12.72 10.28 -11.52
CA PRO A 435 -12.12 9.44 -10.48
C PRO A 435 -10.99 10.14 -9.72
N ASP A 436 -11.15 10.29 -8.41
CA ASP A 436 -10.14 10.85 -7.54
C ASP A 436 -9.26 9.72 -7.02
N TYR A 437 -8.32 9.28 -7.85
CA TYR A 437 -7.38 8.23 -7.48
C TYR A 437 -6.52 8.57 -6.24
N PRO A 438 -6.08 9.83 -6.02
CA PRO A 438 -5.48 10.23 -4.75
C PRO A 438 -6.38 9.98 -3.53
N THR A 439 -7.63 10.42 -3.57
CA THR A 439 -8.58 10.15 -2.47
C THR A 439 -8.94 8.67 -2.39
N ALA A 440 -9.02 7.95 -3.51
CA ALA A 440 -9.18 6.49 -3.53
C ALA A 440 -8.02 5.78 -2.83
N ARG A 441 -6.78 6.24 -3.06
CA ARG A 441 -5.58 5.74 -2.40
C ARG A 441 -5.60 6.01 -0.89
N ILE A 442 -6.14 7.16 -0.47
CA ILE A 442 -6.30 7.54 0.94
C ILE A 442 -7.45 6.75 1.59
N LEU A 443 -8.60 6.61 0.94
CA LEU A 443 -9.72 5.82 1.46
C LEU A 443 -9.37 4.34 1.59
N ALA A 444 -8.67 3.78 0.61
CA ALA A 444 -8.12 2.43 0.71
C ALA A 444 -7.04 2.32 1.80
N ALA A 445 -6.38 3.43 2.17
CA ALA A 445 -5.46 3.49 3.31
C ALA A 445 -6.20 3.52 4.65
N ASP A 446 -7.25 4.33 4.74
CA ASP A 446 -7.97 4.65 5.97
C ASP A 446 -9.00 3.56 6.34
N ALA A 447 -9.49 2.82 5.34
CA ALA A 447 -10.31 1.63 5.55
C ALA A 447 -9.53 0.42 6.09
N VAL A 448 -8.20 0.52 6.15
CA VAL A 448 -7.41 -0.43 6.91
C VAL A 448 -7.44 -0.03 8.39
N ALA A 449 -8.39 -0.57 9.13
CA ALA A 449 -8.26 -1.03 10.53
C ALA A 449 -9.60 -1.60 11.02
N PRO A 450 -9.67 -2.65 11.88
CA PRO A 450 -8.65 -3.30 12.71
C PRO A 450 -8.53 -4.82 12.44
N GLU A 451 -7.78 -5.53 13.29
CA GLU A 451 -7.46 -6.96 13.32
C GLU A 451 -8.44 -7.96 12.66
N ALA A 452 -7.87 -8.98 12.00
CA ALA A 452 -8.54 -10.08 11.31
C ALA A 452 -9.75 -10.69 12.07
N ALA A 453 -10.85 -10.91 11.33
CA ALA A 453 -12.02 -11.64 11.80
C ALA A 453 -11.66 -13.10 12.17
N ASP A 454 -12.22 -13.54 13.29
CA ASP A 454 -12.02 -14.85 13.91
C ASP A 454 -12.54 -15.96 12.98
N GLY A 455 -11.65 -16.65 12.25
CA GLY A 455 -12.01 -17.88 11.50
C GLY A 455 -11.30 -18.14 10.16
N ASP A 456 -10.74 -17.13 9.46
CA ASP A 456 -10.04 -17.38 8.18
C ASP A 456 -8.56 -17.73 8.43
N LEU A 457 -8.29 -19.04 8.51
CA LEU A 457 -6.94 -19.55 8.75
C LEU A 457 -5.97 -19.20 7.62
N ARG A 458 -6.43 -19.02 6.38
CA ARG A 458 -5.57 -18.69 5.24
C ARG A 458 -5.12 -17.24 5.32
N ALA A 459 -6.05 -16.33 5.58
CA ALA A 459 -5.72 -14.92 5.83
C ALA A 459 -4.87 -14.74 7.08
N LEU A 460 -5.09 -15.57 8.10
CA LEU A 460 -4.29 -15.61 9.31
C LEU A 460 -2.88 -16.14 9.03
N PHE A 461 -2.75 -17.18 8.20
CA PHE A 461 -1.46 -17.67 7.73
C PHE A 461 -0.71 -16.60 6.95
N ALA A 462 -1.41 -15.91 6.06
CA ALA A 462 -0.88 -14.85 5.20
C ALA A 462 -0.38 -13.66 6.01
N ASP A 463 -1.20 -13.23 6.97
CA ASP A 463 -0.91 -12.07 7.81
C ASP A 463 0.29 -12.34 8.71
N VAL A 464 0.35 -13.50 9.38
CA VAL A 464 1.44 -13.77 10.33
C VAL A 464 2.75 -14.19 9.65
N LEU A 465 2.70 -14.90 8.53
CA LEU A 465 3.91 -15.23 7.76
C LEU A 465 4.35 -14.12 6.81
N GLN A 466 3.55 -13.05 6.69
CA GLN A 466 3.77 -11.95 5.75
C GLN A 466 3.88 -12.47 4.31
N LEU A 467 3.04 -13.45 3.99
CA LEU A 467 2.89 -14.08 2.69
C LEU A 467 1.55 -13.66 2.09
N SER A 468 1.41 -13.75 0.77
CA SER A 468 0.08 -13.66 0.19
C SER A 468 -0.80 -14.83 0.65
N PRO A 469 -2.10 -14.61 0.93
CA PRO A 469 -3.07 -15.70 1.07
C PRO A 469 -3.08 -16.65 -0.14
N SER A 470 -2.70 -16.18 -1.34
CA SER A 470 -2.61 -16.97 -2.58
C SER A 470 -1.30 -17.75 -2.73
N ASP A 471 -0.23 -17.33 -2.05
CA ASP A 471 1.08 -18.00 -2.09
C ASP A 471 1.18 -19.11 -1.02
N ILE A 472 0.17 -19.17 -0.16
CA ILE A 472 0.00 -20.22 0.83
C ILE A 472 -0.69 -21.38 0.14
N ASP A 473 0.08 -22.38 -0.26
CA ASP A 473 -0.49 -23.64 -0.72
C ASP A 473 -1.34 -24.24 0.42
N ASP A 474 -2.57 -24.66 0.10
CA ASP A 474 -3.47 -25.33 1.03
C ASP A 474 -2.87 -26.64 1.56
N ASP A 475 -2.00 -27.24 0.76
CA ASP A 475 -1.24 -28.45 1.07
C ASP A 475 0.14 -28.12 1.67
N ALA A 476 0.51 -26.85 1.80
CA ALA A 476 1.71 -26.43 2.53
C ALA A 476 1.41 -26.18 4.00
N SER A 477 2.37 -26.61 4.82
CA SER A 477 2.37 -26.40 6.25
C SER A 477 3.03 -25.07 6.63
N PHE A 478 2.73 -24.54 7.82
CA PHE A 478 3.35 -23.30 8.35
C PHE A 478 4.88 -23.31 8.23
N VAL A 479 5.46 -24.49 8.40
CA VAL A 479 6.89 -24.77 8.33
C VAL A 479 7.46 -24.63 6.91
N GLU A 480 6.72 -25.10 5.90
CA GLU A 480 7.13 -25.04 4.49
C GLU A 480 7.04 -23.63 3.92
N LEU A 481 6.11 -22.84 4.48
CA LEU A 481 5.87 -21.43 4.18
C LEU A 481 6.87 -20.50 4.90
N GLY A 482 7.98 -21.03 5.42
CA GLY A 482 9.06 -20.21 6.01
C GLY A 482 8.77 -19.71 7.43
N GLY A 483 7.76 -20.26 8.10
CA GLY A 483 7.46 -19.95 9.49
C GLY A 483 8.60 -20.27 10.44
N ASN A 484 8.83 -19.38 11.40
CA ASN A 484 9.92 -19.44 12.37
C ASN A 484 9.41 -19.31 13.81
N SER A 485 10.29 -19.48 14.79
CA SER A 485 9.92 -19.51 16.21
C SER A 485 9.24 -18.24 16.75
N LEU A 486 9.34 -17.10 16.05
CA LEU A 486 8.74 -15.81 16.44
C LEU A 486 7.33 -15.65 15.83
N THR A 487 7.22 -15.78 14.51
CA THR A 487 5.93 -15.82 13.77
C THR A 487 5.03 -16.95 14.27
N TYR A 488 5.62 -18.01 14.80
CA TYR A 488 4.92 -19.13 15.39
C TYR A 488 4.05 -18.78 16.60
N VAL A 489 4.54 -17.90 17.46
CA VAL A 489 3.82 -17.47 18.67
C VAL A 489 2.55 -16.74 18.27
N THR A 490 2.69 -15.75 17.40
CA THR A 490 1.59 -14.95 16.86
C THR A 490 0.58 -15.82 16.09
N MET A 491 1.07 -16.79 15.31
CA MET A 491 0.23 -17.72 14.55
C MET A 491 -0.57 -18.63 15.47
N SER A 492 0.07 -19.19 16.51
CA SER A 492 -0.59 -20.11 17.44
C SER A 492 -1.74 -19.46 18.20
N VAL A 493 -1.56 -18.23 18.70
CA VAL A 493 -2.59 -17.48 19.45
C VAL A 493 -3.74 -17.06 18.55
N ARG A 494 -3.46 -16.75 17.29
CA ARG A 494 -4.50 -16.39 16.33
C ARG A 494 -5.26 -17.62 15.84
N LEU A 495 -4.56 -18.71 15.47
CA LEU A 495 -5.20 -19.94 15.00
C LEU A 495 -6.08 -20.57 16.07
N GLU A 496 -5.63 -20.52 17.31
CA GLU A 496 -6.39 -20.85 18.50
C GLU A 496 -7.72 -20.13 18.59
N ARG A 497 -7.71 -18.80 18.44
CA ARG A 497 -8.93 -17.99 18.49
C ARG A 497 -9.85 -18.39 17.34
N ALA A 498 -9.29 -18.53 16.14
CA ALA A 498 -10.03 -18.90 14.93
C ALA A 498 -10.61 -20.32 14.97
N LEU A 499 -9.94 -21.28 15.61
CA LEU A 499 -10.33 -22.70 15.64
C LEU A 499 -11.01 -23.13 16.95
N GLY A 500 -10.94 -22.31 18.00
CA GLY A 500 -11.38 -22.62 19.37
C GLY A 500 -10.56 -23.70 20.11
N ARG A 501 -9.83 -24.57 19.40
CA ARG A 501 -8.83 -25.50 19.95
C ARG A 501 -7.77 -25.79 18.90
N LEU A 502 -6.51 -25.63 19.25
CA LEU A 502 -5.38 -25.85 18.35
C LEU A 502 -5.09 -27.37 18.18
N PRO A 503 -5.06 -27.91 16.94
CA PRO A 503 -4.70 -29.30 16.68
C PRO A 503 -3.27 -29.65 17.10
N THR A 504 -3.06 -30.90 17.53
CA THR A 504 -1.70 -31.44 17.77
C THR A 504 -0.87 -31.40 16.48
N GLU A 505 0.36 -30.88 16.57
CA GLU A 505 1.30 -30.72 15.44
C GLU A 505 0.83 -29.84 14.28
N TRP A 506 -0.05 -28.86 14.54
CA TRP A 506 -0.64 -27.98 13.51
C TRP A 506 0.37 -27.34 12.55
N GLN A 507 1.61 -27.08 12.99
CA GLN A 507 2.64 -26.47 12.15
C GLN A 507 3.06 -27.30 10.93
N ARG A 508 2.83 -28.62 11.00
CA ARG A 508 3.14 -29.61 9.95
C ARG A 508 1.88 -30.02 9.21
N LYS A 509 0.72 -29.65 9.76
CA LYS A 509 -0.55 -29.81 9.10
C LYS A 509 -0.65 -28.78 8.02
N THR A 510 -1.19 -29.21 6.90
CA THR A 510 -1.45 -28.31 5.81
C THR A 510 -2.59 -27.38 6.21
N LEU A 511 -2.66 -26.21 5.60
CA LEU A 511 -3.74 -25.26 5.86
C LEU A 511 -5.12 -25.92 5.65
N ARG A 512 -5.25 -26.81 4.66
CA ARG A 512 -6.45 -27.62 4.39
C ARG A 512 -6.82 -28.55 5.54
N GLU A 513 -5.83 -29.22 6.14
CA GLU A 513 -6.07 -30.08 7.30
C GLU A 513 -6.50 -29.29 8.55
N LEU A 514 -6.04 -28.05 8.69
CA LEU A 514 -6.43 -27.16 9.78
C LEU A 514 -7.84 -26.59 9.58
N ALA A 515 -8.20 -26.23 8.35
CA ALA A 515 -9.53 -25.75 8.00
C ALA A 515 -10.61 -26.84 8.09
N ALA A 516 -10.25 -28.10 7.86
CA ALA A 516 -11.17 -29.25 7.94
C ALA A 516 -11.38 -29.79 9.37
N ALA A 517 -10.72 -29.22 10.39
CA ALA A 517 -10.84 -29.68 11.77
C ALA A 517 -12.25 -29.36 12.33
N PRO A 518 -12.98 -30.35 12.89
CA PRO A 518 -14.36 -30.13 13.34
C PRO A 518 -14.42 -29.15 14.53
N ALA A 519 -15.27 -28.13 14.40
CA ALA A 519 -15.54 -27.18 15.47
C ALA A 519 -16.16 -27.89 16.70
N PRO A 520 -15.62 -27.69 17.93
CA PRO A 520 -16.15 -28.36 19.10
C PRO A 520 -17.52 -27.78 19.51
N LYS A 521 -18.47 -28.65 19.87
CA LYS A 521 -19.80 -28.23 20.37
C LYS A 521 -19.66 -27.42 21.67
N PRO A 522 -20.42 -26.32 21.83
CA PRO A 522 -20.29 -25.45 23.00
C PRO A 522 -20.77 -26.20 24.26
N ARG A 523 -19.90 -26.26 25.27
CA ARG A 523 -20.22 -26.70 26.64
C ARG A 523 -19.91 -25.56 27.59
N TRP A 524 -20.80 -25.38 28.57
CA TRP A 524 -20.87 -24.29 29.57
C TRP A 524 -19.64 -24.08 30.48
N TRP A 525 -18.51 -24.74 30.24
CA TRP A 525 -17.25 -24.59 31.00
C TRP A 525 -16.21 -23.70 30.26
N GLN A 526 -16.63 -22.94 29.24
CA GLN A 526 -15.75 -22.25 28.27
C GLN A 526 -15.04 -20.96 28.73
N LEU A 527 -15.03 -20.63 30.04
CA LEU A 527 -14.18 -19.57 30.59
C LEU A 527 -12.66 -19.93 30.57
N TRP A 528 -12.31 -21.16 30.19
CA TRP A 528 -10.94 -21.70 30.02
C TRP A 528 -10.69 -22.16 28.57
N GLY A 529 -11.07 -21.33 27.59
CA GLY A 529 -11.28 -21.72 26.20
C GLY A 529 -10.06 -21.72 25.26
N SER A 530 -8.91 -21.12 25.62
CA SER A 530 -7.75 -21.04 24.72
C SER A 530 -6.68 -22.10 25.04
N THR A 531 -6.26 -22.90 24.08
CA THR A 531 -5.07 -23.78 24.06
C THR A 531 -3.75 -23.13 23.58
N LEU A 532 -3.02 -22.47 24.49
CA LEU A 532 -1.68 -21.98 24.17
C LEU A 532 -0.71 -23.13 23.97
N GLU A 533 0.11 -23.03 22.94
CA GLU A 533 1.13 -24.02 22.70
C GLU A 533 2.15 -24.17 23.81
N THR A 534 2.52 -25.41 24.09
CA THR A 534 3.48 -25.71 25.15
C THR A 534 4.80 -25.02 24.90
N SER A 535 5.27 -24.95 23.66
CA SER A 535 6.53 -24.27 23.31
C SER A 535 6.48 -22.75 23.55
N VAL A 536 5.32 -22.13 23.35
CA VAL A 536 5.08 -20.69 23.54
C VAL A 536 4.87 -20.39 25.03
N ALA A 537 4.02 -21.18 25.68
CA ALA A 537 3.76 -21.14 27.11
C ALA A 537 5.05 -21.32 27.92
N LEU A 538 5.86 -22.33 27.58
CA LEU A 538 7.15 -22.56 28.22
C LEU A 538 8.12 -21.43 27.96
N ARG A 539 8.08 -20.76 26.79
CA ARG A 539 8.92 -19.58 26.53
C ARG A 539 8.54 -18.41 27.42
N ALA A 540 7.24 -18.12 27.54
CA ALA A 540 6.72 -17.07 28.41
C ALA A 540 7.00 -17.35 29.90
N VAL A 541 6.72 -18.57 30.35
CA VAL A 541 6.99 -19.00 31.73
C VAL A 541 8.49 -18.97 32.00
N ALA A 542 9.32 -19.50 31.09
CA ALA A 542 10.74 -19.54 31.29
C ALA A 542 11.38 -18.16 31.36
N ILE A 543 10.96 -17.19 30.52
CA ILE A 543 11.50 -15.84 30.62
C ILE A 543 11.10 -15.14 31.92
N VAL A 544 9.85 -15.34 32.39
CA VAL A 544 9.43 -14.84 33.71
C VAL A 544 10.22 -15.51 34.83
N LEU A 545 10.47 -16.82 34.75
CA LEU A 545 11.28 -17.55 35.73
C LEU A 545 12.74 -17.06 35.76
N ILE A 546 13.32 -16.76 34.60
CA ILE A 546 14.68 -16.20 34.48
C ILE A 546 14.74 -14.84 35.14
N VAL A 547 13.88 -13.91 34.74
CA VAL A 547 13.90 -12.53 35.23
C VAL A 547 13.54 -12.49 36.73
N GLY A 548 12.52 -13.24 37.15
CA GLY A 548 12.11 -13.31 38.54
C GLY A 548 13.16 -13.93 39.46
N SER A 549 13.91 -14.93 38.98
CA SER A 549 15.02 -15.51 39.76
C SER A 549 16.24 -14.61 39.82
N HIS A 550 16.55 -13.87 38.75
CA HIS A 550 17.65 -12.90 38.76
C HIS A 550 17.34 -11.64 39.58
N ALA A 551 16.07 -11.24 39.65
CA ALA A 551 15.62 -10.12 40.48
C ALA A 551 15.35 -10.51 41.94
N ASP A 552 15.74 -11.73 42.36
CA ASP A 552 15.49 -12.31 43.70
C ASP A 552 14.01 -12.26 44.14
N LEU A 553 13.07 -12.28 43.18
CA LEU A 553 11.64 -12.35 43.48
C LEU A 553 11.26 -13.74 43.99
N PHE A 554 11.88 -14.79 43.43
CA PHE A 554 11.74 -16.18 43.87
C PHE A 554 12.96 -17.01 43.41
N ASN A 555 13.26 -18.13 44.09
CA ASN A 555 14.44 -18.95 43.79
C ASN A 555 14.11 -20.16 42.90
N MET A 556 13.68 -19.92 41.66
CA MET A 556 13.28 -20.99 40.71
C MET A 556 14.15 -21.00 39.44
N TRP A 557 15.36 -21.51 39.61
CA TRP A 557 16.34 -21.67 38.53
C TRP A 557 15.95 -22.81 37.59
N GLY A 558 16.19 -22.65 36.28
CA GLY A 558 15.91 -23.70 35.27
C GLY A 558 15.30 -23.18 33.97
N GLY A 559 14.70 -21.98 33.97
CA GLY A 559 14.04 -21.39 32.81
C GLY A 559 14.91 -21.38 31.54
N ALA A 560 16.18 -21.00 31.64
CA ALA A 560 17.08 -20.97 30.47
C ALA A 560 17.32 -22.36 29.83
N HIS A 561 17.29 -23.44 30.62
CA HIS A 561 17.45 -24.81 30.10
C HIS A 561 16.17 -25.26 29.38
N ILE A 562 15.01 -24.86 29.91
CA ILE A 562 13.71 -25.05 29.24
C ILE A 562 13.70 -24.27 27.92
N LEU A 563 14.17 -23.01 27.89
CA LEU A 563 14.30 -22.23 26.66
C LEU A 563 15.21 -22.91 25.64
N LEU A 564 16.29 -23.54 26.09
CA LEU A 564 17.23 -24.22 25.19
C LEU A 564 16.60 -25.46 24.55
N GLY A 565 15.82 -26.23 25.32
CA GLY A 565 15.00 -27.31 24.79
C GLY A 565 13.89 -26.81 23.85
N VAL A 566 13.23 -25.70 24.18
CA VAL A 566 12.25 -25.06 23.28
C VAL A 566 12.92 -24.60 21.98
N ALA A 567 14.13 -24.06 22.04
CA ALA A 567 14.90 -23.64 20.85
C ALA A 567 15.24 -24.83 19.96
N GLY A 568 15.71 -25.94 20.53
CA GLY A 568 15.98 -27.17 19.79
C GLY A 568 14.73 -27.81 19.19
N TYR A 569 13.61 -27.76 19.92
CA TYR A 569 12.31 -28.22 19.44
C TYR A 569 11.84 -27.41 18.24
N ASN A 570 11.99 -26.08 18.30
CA ASN A 570 11.66 -25.20 17.18
C ASN A 570 12.61 -25.40 15.99
N PHE A 571 13.91 -25.57 16.23
CA PHE A 571 14.88 -25.89 15.18
C PHE A 571 14.51 -27.16 14.41
N GLY A 572 14.20 -28.25 15.13
CA GLY A 572 13.79 -29.52 14.53
C GLY A 572 12.50 -29.44 13.72
N ARG A 573 11.67 -28.44 13.99
CA ARG A 573 10.39 -28.22 13.32
C ARG A 573 10.48 -27.25 12.14
N PHE A 574 11.25 -26.17 12.25
CA PHE A 574 11.24 -25.06 11.28
C PHE A 574 12.51 -24.94 10.43
N CYS A 575 13.66 -25.45 10.89
CA CYS A 575 14.92 -25.33 10.15
C CYS A 575 15.29 -26.61 9.38
N LEU A 576 14.68 -27.75 9.75
CA LEU A 576 14.90 -29.06 9.13
C LEU A 576 13.64 -29.52 8.39
N THR A 577 13.29 -28.74 7.36
CA THR A 577 12.11 -28.88 6.51
C THR A 577 12.48 -29.58 5.20
N PRO A 578 11.52 -30.11 4.42
CA PRO A 578 11.85 -30.83 3.18
C PRO A 578 12.39 -29.96 2.04
N LEU A 579 12.62 -28.65 2.27
CA LEU A 579 13.10 -27.67 1.28
C LEU A 579 14.51 -27.99 0.72
N PRO A 580 14.86 -27.44 -0.47
CA PRO A 580 16.19 -27.60 -1.05
C PRO A 580 17.30 -27.13 -0.10
N ARG A 581 18.44 -27.84 -0.10
CA ARG A 581 19.57 -27.60 0.83
C ARG A 581 20.02 -26.13 0.86
N ALA A 582 20.10 -25.47 -0.29
CA ALA A 582 20.52 -24.07 -0.37
C ALA A 582 19.59 -23.11 0.39
N VAL A 583 18.27 -23.34 0.28
CA VAL A 583 17.23 -22.55 0.96
C VAL A 583 17.27 -22.82 2.47
N ARG A 584 17.46 -24.08 2.88
CA ARG A 584 17.63 -24.43 4.31
C ARG A 584 18.83 -23.75 4.96
N VAL A 585 19.98 -23.74 4.28
CA VAL A 585 21.20 -23.08 4.78
C VAL A 585 20.98 -21.57 4.87
N GLN A 586 20.29 -20.97 3.91
CA GLN A 586 19.92 -19.56 3.96
C GLN A 586 19.01 -19.25 5.15
N HIS A 587 17.93 -20.02 5.36
CA HIS A 587 17.04 -19.85 6.51
C HIS A 587 17.77 -19.98 7.86
N LEU A 588 18.72 -20.91 7.95
CA LEU A 588 19.49 -21.12 9.17
C LEU A 588 20.47 -19.98 9.42
N ARG A 589 21.15 -19.49 8.38
CA ARG A 589 21.99 -18.28 8.44
C ARG A 589 21.18 -17.08 8.92
N ASP A 590 20.00 -16.89 8.35
CA ASP A 590 19.14 -15.77 8.70
C ASP A 590 18.70 -15.93 10.17
N THR A 591 18.24 -17.10 10.61
CA THR A 591 17.90 -17.39 12.02
C THR A 591 19.05 -17.07 12.99
N ILE A 592 20.29 -17.43 12.64
CA ILE A 592 21.49 -17.10 13.43
C ILE A 592 21.69 -15.58 13.48
N ALA A 593 21.65 -14.90 12.34
CA ALA A 593 21.81 -13.45 12.27
C ALA A 593 20.73 -12.71 13.08
N TRP A 594 19.50 -13.22 13.08
CA TRP A 594 18.37 -12.66 13.82
C TRP A 594 18.55 -12.69 15.34
N ILE A 595 19.30 -13.66 15.88
CA ILE A 595 19.59 -13.77 17.32
C ILE A 595 20.92 -13.08 17.66
N ALA A 596 21.96 -13.34 16.87
CA ALA A 596 23.31 -12.87 17.14
C ALA A 596 23.42 -11.34 16.98
N LEU A 597 22.89 -10.76 15.90
CA LEU A 597 23.10 -9.34 15.61
C LEU A 597 22.50 -8.42 16.69
N PRO A 598 21.23 -8.58 17.14
CA PRO A 598 20.71 -7.75 18.23
C PRO A 598 21.47 -7.95 19.54
N SER A 599 21.92 -9.19 19.82
CA SER A 599 22.69 -9.50 21.03
C SER A 599 24.04 -8.80 21.02
N ILE A 600 24.75 -8.81 19.88
CA ILE A 600 26.05 -8.13 19.72
C ILE A 600 25.88 -6.61 19.83
N VAL A 601 24.85 -6.05 19.20
CA VAL A 601 24.54 -4.61 19.29
C VAL A 601 24.25 -4.20 20.73
N TRP A 602 23.47 -5.01 21.46
CA TRP A 602 23.19 -4.74 22.86
C TRP A 602 24.44 -4.83 23.74
N VAL A 603 25.26 -5.88 23.57
CA VAL A 603 26.54 -6.02 24.28
C VAL A 603 27.46 -4.84 23.99
N ALA A 604 27.53 -4.37 22.74
CA ALA A 604 28.33 -3.21 22.36
C ALA A 604 27.85 -1.93 23.06
N ALA A 605 26.53 -1.71 23.14
CA ALA A 605 25.97 -0.58 23.86
C ALA A 605 26.22 -0.68 25.38
N ALA A 606 26.03 -1.87 25.94
CA ALA A 606 26.23 -2.12 27.37
C ALA A 606 27.71 -1.99 27.77
N LEU A 607 28.66 -2.44 26.94
CA LEU A 607 30.11 -2.26 27.14
C LEU A 607 30.53 -0.79 27.31
N VAL A 608 29.80 0.15 26.72
CA VAL A 608 30.08 1.59 26.81
C VAL A 608 29.52 2.18 28.11
N ILE A 609 28.44 1.59 28.63
CA ILE A 609 27.65 2.15 29.74
C ILE A 609 27.99 1.45 31.06
N THR A 610 28.40 0.19 31.02
CA THR A 610 28.70 -0.64 32.19
C THR A 610 30.00 -1.39 32.02
N ASP A 611 30.76 -1.54 33.11
CA ASP A 611 31.96 -2.39 33.17
C ASP A 611 31.63 -3.89 33.29
N ASP A 612 30.37 -4.26 33.04
CA ASP A 612 29.91 -5.62 33.22
C ASP A 612 30.44 -6.54 32.10
N TYR A 613 30.56 -6.07 30.86
CA TYR A 613 30.86 -6.93 29.71
C TYR A 613 32.35 -6.87 29.32
N HIS A 614 32.87 -7.95 28.72
CA HIS A 614 34.19 -7.99 28.05
C HIS A 614 34.07 -8.05 26.53
N LEU A 615 35.14 -7.67 25.81
CA LEU A 615 35.22 -7.73 24.33
C LEU A 615 34.88 -9.12 23.76
N SER A 616 35.21 -10.19 24.47
CA SER A 616 34.87 -11.57 24.11
C SER A 616 33.35 -11.83 24.02
N ASN A 617 32.50 -11.02 24.68
CA ASN A 617 31.04 -11.09 24.56
C ASN A 617 30.52 -10.56 23.22
N LEU A 618 31.28 -9.70 22.51
CA LEU A 618 30.92 -9.24 21.16
C LEU A 618 30.99 -10.36 20.12
N LEU A 619 31.77 -11.41 20.41
CA LEU A 619 31.84 -12.61 19.59
C LEU A 619 30.84 -13.68 20.05
N LEU A 620 30.04 -13.42 21.09
CA LEU A 620 29.21 -14.42 21.79
C LEU A 620 30.04 -15.68 22.11
N ALA A 621 31.31 -15.45 22.43
CA ALA A 621 32.33 -16.46 22.62
C ALA A 621 33.04 -16.25 23.97
N ASN A 622 32.37 -15.56 24.90
CA ASN A 622 32.95 -15.25 26.21
C ASN A 622 33.33 -16.51 26.98
N LYS A 623 32.63 -17.63 26.72
CA LYS A 623 33.00 -18.94 27.28
C LYS A 623 34.25 -19.58 26.65
N PHE A 624 34.65 -19.18 25.43
CA PHE A 624 35.86 -19.69 24.77
C PHE A 624 37.07 -18.79 25.00
N LEU A 625 36.84 -17.48 25.02
CA LEU A 625 37.89 -16.45 24.91
C LEU A 625 37.90 -15.46 26.09
N GLY A 626 36.94 -15.55 27.02
CA GLY A 626 36.79 -14.62 28.13
C GLY A 626 37.50 -15.05 29.42
N PRO A 627 37.70 -14.12 30.38
CA PRO A 627 38.26 -14.44 31.69
C PRO A 627 37.35 -15.39 32.48
N HIS A 628 37.92 -16.43 33.11
CA HIS A 628 37.15 -17.45 33.85
C HIS A 628 36.45 -16.88 35.10
N ASP A 629 37.01 -15.80 35.68
CA ASP A 629 36.51 -15.13 36.90
C ASP A 629 35.56 -13.94 36.62
N SER A 630 35.06 -13.79 35.40
CA SER A 630 34.20 -12.66 35.05
C SER A 630 32.79 -12.81 35.65
N MET A 631 32.32 -11.78 36.38
CA MET A 631 30.93 -11.66 36.86
C MET A 631 29.87 -11.81 35.75
N THR A 632 30.26 -11.71 34.48
CA THR A 632 29.40 -11.84 33.31
C THR A 632 29.58 -13.11 32.49
N ALA A 633 30.48 -14.00 32.90
CA ALA A 633 30.59 -15.34 32.32
C ALA A 633 29.25 -16.11 32.37
N GLY A 634 28.32 -15.73 33.27
CA GLY A 634 26.99 -16.32 33.39
C GLY A 634 25.81 -15.48 32.85
N ARG A 635 26.00 -14.28 32.31
CA ARG A 635 24.85 -13.42 31.95
C ARG A 635 24.25 -13.72 30.58
N LEU A 636 25.07 -14.11 29.60
CA LEU A 636 24.65 -14.41 28.21
C LEU A 636 24.94 -15.84 27.76
N TRP A 637 25.33 -16.73 28.69
CA TRP A 637 25.72 -18.10 28.37
C TRP A 637 24.67 -18.85 27.53
N PHE A 638 23.38 -18.60 27.75
CA PHE A 638 22.31 -19.20 26.97
C PHE A 638 22.42 -18.84 25.48
N ILE A 639 22.69 -17.57 25.17
CA ILE A 639 22.82 -17.08 23.80
C ILE A 639 24.09 -17.64 23.16
N ASP A 640 25.20 -17.67 23.89
CA ASP A 640 26.46 -18.27 23.43
C ASP A 640 26.24 -19.73 23.01
N VAL A 641 25.64 -20.54 23.89
CA VAL A 641 25.34 -21.95 23.62
C VAL A 641 24.40 -22.10 22.42
N LEU A 642 23.34 -21.29 22.36
CA LEU A 642 22.35 -21.37 21.29
C LEU A 642 22.96 -21.01 19.92
N VAL A 643 23.66 -19.88 19.83
CA VAL A 643 24.23 -19.40 18.57
C VAL A 643 25.28 -20.36 18.04
N TRP A 644 26.21 -20.82 18.88
CA TRP A 644 27.26 -21.75 18.44
C TRP A 644 26.73 -23.13 18.12
N THR A 645 25.69 -23.61 18.82
CA THR A 645 24.98 -24.84 18.44
C THR A 645 24.37 -24.71 17.05
N LEU A 646 23.71 -23.59 16.75
CA LEU A 646 23.12 -23.34 15.43
C LEU A 646 24.18 -23.19 14.33
N VAL A 647 25.31 -22.52 14.60
CA VAL A 647 26.44 -22.40 13.67
C VAL A 647 27.05 -23.77 13.38
N ALA A 648 27.30 -24.58 14.41
CA ALA A 648 27.84 -25.93 14.25
C ALA A 648 26.90 -26.82 13.42
N LEU A 649 25.59 -26.75 13.68
CA LEU A 649 24.58 -27.47 12.90
C LEU A 649 24.47 -26.94 11.47
N ALA A 650 24.62 -25.63 11.24
CA ALA A 650 24.64 -25.05 9.90
C ALA A 650 25.81 -25.58 9.06
N LEU A 651 27.00 -25.64 9.65
CA LEU A 651 28.18 -26.23 9.02
C LEU A 651 28.00 -27.73 8.78
N LEU A 652 27.44 -28.46 9.75
CA LEU A 652 27.17 -29.88 9.62
C LEU A 652 26.19 -30.17 8.47
N PHE A 653 25.09 -29.43 8.38
CA PHE A 653 24.07 -29.60 7.32
C PHE A 653 24.46 -28.99 5.97
N TRP A 654 25.54 -28.21 5.91
CA TRP A 654 26.12 -27.81 4.64
C TRP A 654 26.69 -29.02 3.87
N LEU A 655 27.15 -30.04 4.60
CA LEU A 655 27.63 -31.31 4.03
C LEU A 655 26.47 -32.13 3.42
N PRO A 656 26.51 -32.47 2.12
CA PRO A 656 25.40 -33.18 1.47
C PRO A 656 25.19 -34.61 2.00
N ALA A 657 26.17 -35.20 2.68
CA ALA A 657 25.99 -36.47 3.37
C ALA A 657 25.07 -36.34 4.60
N MET A 658 25.19 -35.25 5.35
CA MET A 658 24.41 -35.01 6.57
C MET A 658 22.98 -34.56 6.24
N ASP A 659 22.78 -33.76 5.20
CA ASP A 659 21.43 -33.45 4.69
C ASP A 659 20.68 -34.72 4.25
N ARG A 660 21.36 -35.63 3.53
CA ARG A 660 20.78 -36.93 3.15
C ARG A 660 20.47 -37.81 4.36
N ALA A 661 21.35 -37.83 5.36
CA ALA A 661 21.15 -38.61 6.58
C ALA A 661 19.94 -38.11 7.38
N GLU A 662 19.76 -36.79 7.49
CA GLU A 662 18.61 -36.18 8.19
C GLU A 662 17.28 -36.52 7.50
N ARG A 663 17.24 -36.49 6.17
CA ARG A 663 16.05 -36.88 5.40
C ARG A 663 15.71 -38.36 5.57
N ARG A 664 16.72 -39.23 5.62
CA ARG A 664 16.53 -40.68 5.72
C ARG A 664 16.21 -41.15 7.13
N TYR A 665 16.80 -40.52 8.15
CA TYR A 665 16.71 -40.92 9.55
C TYR A 665 16.54 -39.71 10.48
N PRO A 666 15.43 -38.94 10.40
CA PRO A 666 15.29 -37.67 11.11
C PRO A 666 15.32 -37.82 12.64
N PHE A 667 14.63 -38.83 13.19
CA PHE A 667 14.68 -39.14 14.62
C PHE A 667 16.02 -39.75 15.04
N GLY A 668 16.58 -40.65 14.20
CA GLY A 668 17.85 -41.31 14.46
C GLY A 668 19.01 -40.30 14.55
N LEU A 669 19.05 -39.32 13.67
CA LEU A 669 20.06 -38.27 13.69
C LEU A 669 19.92 -37.35 14.92
N ALA A 670 18.69 -36.99 15.30
CA ALA A 670 18.45 -36.20 16.50
C ALA A 670 18.87 -36.95 17.78
N MET A 671 18.57 -38.25 17.86
CA MET A 671 19.01 -39.12 18.96
C MET A 671 20.53 -39.33 18.97
N ALA A 672 21.17 -39.43 17.80
CA ALA A 672 22.63 -39.50 17.72
C ALA A 672 23.27 -38.20 18.23
N PHE A 673 22.73 -37.03 17.85
CA PHE A 673 23.18 -35.74 18.36
C PHE A 673 22.98 -35.61 19.88
N LEU A 674 21.85 -36.09 20.41
CA LEU A 674 21.61 -36.18 21.84
C LEU A 674 22.59 -37.11 22.56
N ALA A 675 22.89 -38.27 21.97
CA ALA A 675 23.86 -39.21 22.51
C ALA A 675 25.27 -38.60 22.59
N VAL A 676 25.69 -37.83 21.58
CA VAL A 676 26.95 -37.06 21.62
C VAL A 676 26.96 -36.07 22.78
N GLY A 677 25.86 -35.31 22.96
CA GLY A 677 25.74 -34.38 24.09
C GLY A 677 25.81 -35.07 25.46
N LEU A 678 25.18 -36.23 25.61
CA LEU A 678 25.23 -37.00 26.85
C LEU A 678 26.58 -37.67 27.10
N ALA A 679 27.26 -38.15 26.05
CA ALA A 679 28.61 -38.70 26.16
C ALA A 679 29.60 -37.65 26.65
N LEU A 680 29.46 -36.41 26.18
CA LEU A 680 30.26 -35.27 26.66
C LEU A 680 29.87 -34.88 28.09
N ARG A 681 28.57 -34.89 28.43
CA ARG A 681 28.10 -34.62 29.81
C ARG A 681 28.70 -35.60 30.82
N TYR A 682 28.68 -36.89 30.51
CA TYR A 682 29.20 -37.96 31.38
C TYR A 682 30.70 -38.20 31.24
N ASP A 683 31.39 -37.37 30.44
CA ASP A 683 32.81 -37.48 30.15
C ASP A 683 33.26 -38.90 29.75
N VAL A 684 32.46 -39.58 28.94
CA VAL A 684 32.72 -40.96 28.50
C VAL A 684 34.05 -41.07 27.73
N LEU A 685 34.50 -39.97 27.14
CA LEU A 685 35.75 -39.87 26.36
C LEU A 685 36.96 -39.44 27.19
N GLY A 686 36.81 -39.14 28.50
CA GLY A 686 37.90 -38.72 29.39
C GLY A 686 38.54 -37.39 28.99
N LEU A 687 37.75 -36.46 28.47
CA LEU A 687 38.21 -35.14 28.02
C LEU A 687 38.21 -34.09 29.14
N GLU A 688 37.75 -34.44 30.35
CA GLU A 688 37.64 -33.57 31.54
C GLU A 688 36.82 -32.28 31.33
N LEU A 689 36.01 -32.22 30.27
CA LEU A 689 35.21 -31.04 29.90
C LEU A 689 34.00 -30.80 30.84
N GLY A 690 33.64 -31.78 31.68
CA GLY A 690 32.37 -31.85 32.39
C GLY A 690 32.32 -31.26 33.81
N ARG A 691 33.41 -30.74 34.37
CA ARG A 691 33.41 -30.28 35.79
C ARG A 691 32.61 -29.00 36.04
N ASP A 692 32.46 -28.13 35.04
CA ASP A 692 31.70 -26.86 35.13
C ASP A 692 30.38 -26.88 34.33
N ALA A 693 29.74 -28.05 34.24
CA ALA A 693 28.68 -28.36 33.26
C ALA A 693 27.42 -27.45 33.26
N TRP A 694 27.25 -26.58 34.25
CA TRP A 694 26.01 -25.83 34.49
C TRP A 694 25.87 -24.58 33.60
N PHE A 695 26.99 -24.13 33.01
CA PHE A 695 27.08 -22.92 32.18
C PHE A 695 28.03 -23.08 30.98
N THR A 696 28.31 -24.30 30.53
CA THR A 696 29.25 -24.57 29.42
C THR A 696 28.53 -24.89 28.12
N MET A 697 29.28 -24.88 27.01
CA MET A 697 28.80 -25.30 25.68
C MET A 697 28.10 -26.66 25.71
N LEU A 698 28.46 -27.51 26.68
CA LEU A 698 27.88 -28.83 26.91
C LEU A 698 26.37 -28.80 27.17
N ALA A 699 25.79 -27.68 27.62
CA ALA A 699 24.35 -27.53 27.77
C ALA A 699 23.56 -27.69 26.46
N PHE A 700 24.21 -27.72 25.29
CA PHE A 700 23.56 -28.01 24.01
C PHE A 700 22.78 -29.34 24.00
N TRP A 701 23.08 -30.29 24.90
CA TRP A 701 22.29 -31.52 24.98
C TRP A 701 20.80 -31.26 25.31
N PHE A 702 20.46 -30.17 26.00
CA PHE A 702 19.06 -29.74 26.17
C PHE A 702 18.41 -29.33 24.84
N PHE A 703 19.15 -28.63 23.98
CA PHE A 703 18.73 -28.34 22.61
C PHE A 703 18.52 -29.65 21.84
N ALA A 704 19.43 -30.63 22.00
CA ALA A 704 19.30 -31.94 21.38
C ALA A 704 18.06 -32.71 21.86
N VAL A 705 17.70 -32.63 23.16
CA VAL A 705 16.43 -33.19 23.68
C VAL A 705 15.24 -32.54 22.99
N GLY A 706 15.24 -31.21 22.86
CA GLY A 706 14.21 -30.47 22.14
C GLY A 706 14.07 -30.94 20.69
N TRP A 707 15.19 -31.05 19.97
CA TRP A 707 15.20 -31.53 18.58
C TRP A 707 14.70 -32.98 18.47
N ALA A 708 15.13 -33.88 19.37
CA ALA A 708 14.65 -35.25 19.42
C ALA A 708 13.15 -35.32 19.71
N ALA A 709 12.65 -34.50 20.65
CA ALA A 709 11.23 -34.36 20.95
C ALA A 709 10.42 -33.91 19.73
N ALA A 710 10.94 -32.98 18.93
CA ALA A 710 10.32 -32.53 17.69
C ALA A 710 10.24 -33.60 16.59
N LYS A 711 11.15 -34.58 16.59
CA LYS A 711 11.18 -35.68 15.60
C LYS A 711 10.60 -37.00 16.16
N ALA A 712 10.14 -37.03 17.41
CA ALA A 712 9.54 -38.21 18.04
C ALA A 712 8.07 -38.39 17.62
N GLY A 713 7.85 -39.27 16.64
CA GLY A 713 6.54 -39.54 16.05
C GLY A 713 5.71 -40.63 16.76
N THR A 714 6.33 -41.46 17.61
CA THR A 714 5.61 -42.54 18.33
C THR A 714 5.68 -42.39 19.85
N ALA A 715 4.70 -42.96 20.57
CA ALA A 715 4.71 -42.98 22.04
C ALA A 715 5.98 -43.67 22.58
N VAL A 716 6.49 -44.69 21.89
CA VAL A 716 7.75 -45.35 22.22
C VAL A 716 8.93 -44.39 22.06
N GLN A 717 9.01 -43.65 20.95
CA GLN A 717 10.06 -42.63 20.75
C GLN A 717 9.99 -41.53 21.80
N ARG A 718 8.79 -41.04 22.14
CA ARG A 718 8.59 -40.04 23.21
C ARG A 718 8.98 -40.57 24.58
N ALA A 719 8.63 -41.83 24.89
CA ALA A 719 9.06 -42.50 26.11
C ALA A 719 10.59 -42.66 26.16
N VAL A 720 11.23 -43.02 25.05
CA VAL A 720 12.69 -43.08 24.93
C VAL A 720 13.32 -41.71 25.17
N VAL A 721 12.85 -40.64 24.52
CA VAL A 721 13.37 -39.27 24.73
C VAL A 721 13.18 -38.83 26.18
N THR A 722 12.03 -39.13 26.79
CA THR A 722 11.73 -38.79 28.20
C THR A 722 12.63 -39.56 29.17
N PHE A 723 12.85 -40.85 28.91
CA PHE A 723 13.75 -41.69 29.70
C PHE A 723 15.19 -41.20 29.62
N VAL A 724 15.66 -40.89 28.40
CA VAL A 724 16.99 -40.33 28.16
C VAL A 724 17.15 -38.94 28.80
N LEU A 725 16.10 -38.11 28.78
CA LEU A 725 16.06 -36.83 29.51
C LEU A 725 16.15 -37.04 31.04
N ALA A 726 15.43 -38.01 31.60
CA ALA A 726 15.48 -38.29 33.04
C ALA A 726 16.88 -38.74 33.49
N ILE A 727 17.54 -39.61 32.72
CA ILE A 727 18.96 -39.97 32.92
C ILE A 727 19.83 -38.72 32.76
N GLY A 728 19.59 -37.96 31.68
CA GLY A 728 20.21 -36.68 31.36
C GLY A 728 20.12 -35.62 32.47
N LEU A 729 19.12 -35.68 33.33
CA LEU A 729 18.92 -34.73 34.41
C LEU A 729 19.42 -35.23 35.76
N HIS A 730 19.47 -36.54 35.96
CA HIS A 730 19.87 -37.13 37.23
C HIS A 730 21.24 -36.61 37.69
N GLY A 731 21.27 -35.87 38.80
CA GLY A 731 22.48 -35.31 39.40
C GLY A 731 23.09 -34.14 38.62
N TYR A 732 22.43 -33.61 37.58
CA TYR A 732 22.96 -32.51 36.77
C TYR A 732 22.97 -31.17 37.53
N PHE A 733 21.91 -30.90 38.31
CA PHE A 733 21.76 -29.62 39.01
C PHE A 733 21.99 -29.72 40.51
N GLY A 734 22.27 -30.90 41.06
CA GLY A 734 22.41 -31.11 42.51
C GLY A 734 21.21 -30.61 43.35
N ASN A 735 20.08 -30.34 42.70
CA ASN A 735 18.91 -29.68 43.26
C ASN A 735 17.68 -30.33 42.65
N THR A 736 16.98 -31.12 43.45
CA THR A 736 15.83 -31.91 43.02
C THR A 736 14.70 -31.03 42.49
N LEU A 737 14.47 -29.84 43.06
CA LEU A 737 13.41 -28.94 42.60
C LEU A 737 13.69 -28.41 41.20
N ARG A 738 14.94 -28.04 40.91
CA ARG A 738 15.39 -27.60 39.58
C ARG A 738 15.37 -28.74 38.56
N GLU A 739 15.79 -29.94 38.95
CA GLU A 739 15.70 -31.14 38.12
C GLU A 739 14.24 -31.45 37.77
N LEU A 740 13.34 -31.45 38.76
CA LEU A 740 11.91 -31.65 38.54
C LEU A 740 11.29 -30.56 37.68
N LEU A 741 11.68 -29.29 37.86
CA LEU A 741 11.18 -28.18 37.04
C LEU A 741 11.55 -28.35 35.57
N VAL A 742 12.82 -28.64 35.28
CA VAL A 742 13.31 -28.81 33.89
C VAL A 742 12.77 -30.11 33.28
N LEU A 743 12.74 -31.20 34.06
CA LEU A 743 12.12 -32.46 33.63
C LEU A 743 10.66 -32.24 33.28
N THR A 744 9.90 -31.56 34.15
CA THR A 744 8.49 -31.27 33.92
C THR A 744 8.33 -30.39 32.70
N GLY A 745 9.06 -29.27 32.59
CA GLY A 745 8.98 -28.38 31.43
C GLY A 745 9.24 -29.11 30.10
N LEU A 746 10.30 -29.91 30.02
CA LEU A 746 10.63 -30.63 28.79
C LEU A 746 9.76 -31.87 28.57
N ALA A 747 9.28 -32.54 29.62
CA ALA A 747 8.29 -33.60 29.50
C ALA A 747 6.94 -33.06 29.00
N LEU A 748 6.52 -31.88 29.48
CA LEU A 748 5.37 -31.17 28.93
C LEU A 748 5.61 -30.92 27.43
N LEU A 749 6.80 -30.45 27.04
CA LEU A 749 7.14 -30.23 25.62
C LEU A 749 7.12 -31.53 24.77
N ILE A 750 7.50 -32.67 25.35
CA ILE A 750 7.52 -33.97 24.67
C ILE A 750 6.11 -34.58 24.53
N TRP A 751 5.30 -34.48 25.58
CA TRP A 751 4.03 -35.21 25.69
C TRP A 751 2.81 -34.35 25.37
N LEU A 752 2.88 -33.05 25.62
CA LEU A 752 1.79 -32.10 25.42
C LEU A 752 2.19 -31.09 24.34
N PRO A 753 1.56 -31.12 23.16
CA PRO A 753 1.81 -30.10 22.15
C PRO A 753 1.16 -28.75 22.49
N ALA A 754 0.07 -28.74 23.25
CA ALA A 754 -0.62 -27.52 23.70
C ALA A 754 -1.21 -27.66 25.11
N VAL A 755 -1.35 -26.55 25.82
CA VAL A 755 -1.86 -26.41 27.18
C VAL A 755 -3.08 -25.50 27.18
N ARG A 756 -4.14 -25.84 27.92
CA ARG A 756 -5.34 -24.99 28.06
C ARG A 756 -5.10 -23.88 29.09
N CYS A 757 -5.43 -22.65 28.75
CA CYS A 757 -5.38 -21.47 29.60
C CYS A 757 -6.51 -20.47 29.27
N PRO A 758 -6.75 -19.44 30.11
CA PRO A 758 -7.68 -18.37 29.80
C PRO A 758 -7.19 -17.47 28.64
N SER A 759 -8.11 -16.91 27.84
CA SER A 759 -7.80 -16.13 26.63
C SER A 759 -6.92 -14.90 26.87
N GLY A 760 -7.12 -14.22 28.00
CA GLY A 760 -6.25 -13.13 28.44
C GLY A 760 -4.83 -13.61 28.76
N ALA A 761 -4.68 -14.80 29.36
CA ALA A 761 -3.38 -15.37 29.67
C ALA A 761 -2.64 -15.83 28.39
N ALA A 762 -3.36 -16.35 27.40
CA ALA A 762 -2.79 -16.70 26.09
C ALA A 762 -2.22 -15.47 25.37
N LEU A 763 -2.95 -14.35 25.37
CA LEU A 763 -2.50 -13.08 24.78
C LEU A 763 -1.23 -12.55 25.46
N VAL A 764 -1.25 -12.47 26.80
CA VAL A 764 -0.09 -11.99 27.58
C VAL A 764 1.12 -12.90 27.38
N ALA A 765 0.93 -14.22 27.42
CA ALA A 765 2.00 -15.17 27.20
C ALA A 765 2.58 -15.06 25.78
N GLY A 766 1.76 -14.78 24.76
CA GLY A 766 2.21 -14.54 23.40
C GLY A 766 3.15 -13.34 23.31
N VAL A 767 2.73 -12.18 23.83
CA VAL A 767 3.53 -10.94 23.84
C VAL A 767 4.84 -11.13 24.61
N VAL A 768 4.78 -11.79 25.78
CA VAL A 768 5.97 -12.06 26.60
C VAL A 768 6.92 -13.06 25.93
N ALA A 769 6.40 -14.07 25.24
CA ALA A 769 7.19 -15.03 24.49
C ALA A 769 7.85 -14.41 23.24
N GLU A 770 7.20 -13.46 22.57
CA GLU A 770 7.77 -12.72 21.44
C GLU A 770 8.92 -11.81 21.90
N ALA A 771 8.73 -11.13 23.03
CA ALA A 771 9.73 -10.24 23.62
C ALA A 771 10.88 -10.97 24.32
N SER A 772 10.85 -12.31 24.42
CA SER A 772 11.73 -13.05 25.33
C SER A 772 13.23 -12.83 25.09
N LEU A 773 13.65 -12.61 23.83
CA LEU A 773 15.05 -12.30 23.51
C LEU A 773 15.47 -10.94 24.10
N TYR A 774 14.70 -9.89 23.84
CA TYR A 774 15.03 -8.55 24.32
C TYR A 774 14.85 -8.41 25.83
N VAL A 775 13.87 -9.10 26.42
CA VAL A 775 13.77 -9.24 27.88
C VAL A 775 15.03 -9.91 28.44
N TYR A 776 15.47 -11.03 27.84
CA TYR A 776 16.69 -11.72 28.29
C TYR A 776 17.94 -10.84 28.16
N LEU A 777 18.05 -10.05 27.09
CA LEU A 777 19.19 -9.15 26.90
C LEU A 777 19.22 -8.01 27.91
N THR A 778 18.06 -7.42 28.23
CA THR A 778 17.99 -6.14 28.94
C THR A 778 17.72 -6.24 30.43
N HIS A 779 17.15 -7.36 30.93
CA HIS A 779 16.68 -7.43 32.31
C HIS A 779 17.77 -7.13 33.35
N TYR A 780 19.02 -7.56 33.14
CA TYR A 780 20.14 -7.26 34.05
C TYR A 780 20.40 -5.76 34.23
N GLN A 781 20.03 -4.93 33.27
CA GLN A 781 20.15 -3.47 33.38
C GLN A 781 18.86 -2.83 33.92
N VAL A 782 17.72 -3.48 33.77
CA VAL A 782 16.41 -2.89 34.10
C VAL A 782 16.00 -3.17 35.54
N TYR A 783 16.01 -4.42 36.01
CA TYR A 783 15.50 -4.73 37.35
C TYR A 783 16.29 -4.04 38.48
N PRO A 784 17.62 -3.84 38.41
CA PRO A 784 18.35 -3.17 39.50
C PRO A 784 17.91 -1.72 39.76
N LEU A 785 17.33 -1.06 38.75
CA LEU A 785 16.85 0.33 38.86
C LEU A 785 15.69 0.49 39.85
N PHE A 786 15.05 -0.61 40.24
CA PHE A 786 13.89 -0.62 41.13
C PHE A 786 14.25 -0.96 42.59
N GLY A 787 15.53 -1.15 42.91
CA GLY A 787 16.01 -1.37 44.28
C GLY A 787 15.29 -2.53 44.98
N GLU A 788 14.65 -2.24 46.11
CA GLU A 788 13.90 -3.25 46.90
C GLU A 788 12.55 -3.64 46.27
N HIS A 789 12.03 -2.89 45.29
CA HIS A 789 10.76 -3.17 44.63
C HIS A 789 10.92 -4.25 43.55
N ARG A 790 11.25 -5.47 43.97
CA ARG A 790 11.57 -6.62 43.08
C ARG A 790 10.49 -6.91 42.05
N LEU A 791 9.21 -6.88 42.43
CA LEU A 791 8.09 -7.10 41.51
C LEU A 791 8.02 -6.01 40.42
N ALA A 792 8.23 -4.75 40.79
CA ALA A 792 8.26 -3.64 39.84
C ALA A 792 9.45 -3.78 38.87
N GLY A 793 10.61 -4.21 39.36
CA GLY A 793 11.78 -4.50 38.53
C GLY A 793 11.55 -5.62 37.50
N VAL A 794 10.85 -6.70 37.90
CA VAL A 794 10.45 -7.79 36.98
C VAL A 794 9.47 -7.28 35.92
N LEU A 795 8.42 -6.56 36.32
CA LEU A 795 7.42 -6.02 35.39
C LEU A 795 8.04 -5.01 34.42
N ALA A 796 8.91 -4.13 34.90
CA ALA A 796 9.63 -3.17 34.07
C ALA A 796 10.54 -3.86 33.05
N SER A 797 11.24 -4.92 33.45
CA SER A 797 12.09 -5.71 32.54
C SER A 797 11.28 -6.34 31.40
N LEU A 798 10.07 -6.83 31.70
CA LEU A 798 9.15 -7.35 30.69
C LEU A 798 8.67 -6.25 29.74
N VAL A 799 8.24 -5.10 30.28
CA VAL A 799 7.76 -3.95 29.48
C VAL A 799 8.85 -3.39 28.57
N VAL A 800 10.06 -3.21 29.08
CA VAL A 800 11.21 -2.71 28.28
C VAL A 800 11.54 -3.68 27.15
N GLY A 801 11.55 -4.98 27.40
CA GLY A 801 11.76 -5.97 26.35
C GLY A 801 10.68 -5.92 25.27
N VAL A 802 9.41 -5.75 25.64
CA VAL A 802 8.29 -5.59 24.69
C VAL A 802 8.45 -4.32 23.86
N ALA A 803 8.76 -3.18 24.49
CA ALA A 803 8.96 -1.91 23.79
C ALA A 803 10.14 -1.97 22.81
N LEU A 804 11.27 -2.54 23.21
CA LEU A 804 12.44 -2.71 22.33
C LEU A 804 12.14 -3.64 21.15
N THR A 805 11.34 -4.68 21.37
CA THR A 805 10.88 -5.57 20.28
C THR A 805 10.12 -4.77 19.22
N ALA A 806 9.20 -3.90 19.64
CA ALA A 806 8.44 -3.03 18.74
C ALA A 806 9.32 -1.99 18.00
N VAL A 807 10.28 -1.37 18.70
CA VAL A 807 11.20 -0.39 18.11
C VAL A 807 12.11 -1.04 17.06
N VAL A 808 12.67 -2.21 17.34
CA VAL A 808 13.52 -2.92 16.36
C VAL A 808 12.71 -3.37 15.15
N ALA A 809 11.44 -3.74 15.33
CA ALA A 809 10.54 -4.05 14.22
C ALA A 809 10.33 -2.84 13.30
N GLN A 810 10.02 -1.67 13.86
CA GLN A 810 9.84 -0.41 13.12
C GLN A 810 11.14 0.05 12.43
N ALA A 811 12.27 0.00 13.12
CA ALA A 811 13.56 0.39 12.56
C ALA A 811 13.95 -0.49 11.37
N ARG A 812 13.65 -1.79 11.41
CA ARG A 812 13.90 -2.70 10.28
C ARG A 812 13.05 -2.39 9.06
N GLN A 813 11.79 -2.01 9.29
CA GLN A 813 10.89 -1.56 8.23
C GLN A 813 11.48 -0.31 7.54
N TRP A 814 11.86 0.69 8.33
CA TRP A 814 12.49 1.92 7.86
C TRP A 814 13.85 1.70 7.14
N TRP A 815 14.70 0.79 7.62
CA TRP A 815 15.98 0.47 6.97
C TRP A 815 15.79 -0.27 5.64
N ARG A 816 14.72 -1.04 5.46
CA ARG A 816 14.39 -1.68 4.17
C ARG A 816 13.90 -0.64 3.17
N GLU A 817 13.05 0.28 3.60
CA GLU A 817 12.61 1.44 2.81
C GLU A 817 13.81 2.28 2.33
N ARG A 818 14.85 2.43 3.15
CA ARG A 818 16.11 3.11 2.78
C ARG A 818 17.06 2.30 1.89
N ARG A 819 17.15 0.98 2.04
CA ARG A 819 17.96 0.13 1.13
C ARG A 819 17.36 0.00 -0.27
N LEU A 820 16.06 0.28 -0.39
CA LEU A 820 15.35 0.38 -1.66
C LEU A 820 15.40 1.80 -2.25
N SER A 821 16.03 2.77 -1.56
CA SER A 821 16.41 4.05 -2.16
C SER A 821 17.66 3.87 -3.02
N PRO A 822 17.68 4.35 -4.28
CA PRO A 822 18.88 4.31 -5.11
C PRO A 822 19.99 5.11 -4.44
N ALA A 823 21.20 4.56 -4.43
CA ALA A 823 22.39 5.22 -3.90
C ALA A 823 22.51 6.65 -4.45
N ASP A 824 22.77 7.58 -3.53
CA ASP A 824 22.91 9.01 -3.76
C ASP A 824 23.85 9.32 -4.95
N PRO A 825 23.36 9.94 -6.04
CA PRO A 825 24.17 10.29 -7.21
C PRO A 825 25.34 11.21 -6.88
N VAL A 826 25.27 11.91 -5.74
CA VAL A 826 26.30 12.86 -5.29
C VAL A 826 27.56 12.12 -4.81
N LEU A 827 27.43 10.97 -4.14
CA LEU A 827 28.59 10.20 -3.66
C LEU A 827 29.35 9.50 -4.80
N ALA A 828 28.67 9.16 -5.89
CA ALA A 828 29.27 8.50 -7.06
C ALA A 828 30.15 9.44 -7.91
N ARG A 829 30.01 10.77 -7.76
CA ARG A 829 30.85 11.77 -8.44
C ARG A 829 32.16 12.08 -7.71
N VAL A 830 32.26 11.77 -6.42
CA VAL A 830 33.47 12.04 -5.61
C VAL A 830 34.47 10.88 -5.67
N LEU A 831 34.05 9.70 -6.15
CA LEU A 831 34.87 8.49 -6.26
C LEU A 831 35.14 8.06 -7.72
N ARG A 832 35.03 8.96 -8.70
CA ARG A 832 35.45 8.71 -10.09
C ARG A 832 36.46 9.72 -10.57
#